data_AF-A0A5K1JHE1-F1
#
_entry.id   AF-A0A5K1JHE1-F1
#
_cell.length_a   1.000
_cell.length_b   1.000
_cell.length_c   1.000
_cell.angle_alpha   90.00
_cell.angle_beta   90.00
_cell.angle_gamma   90.00
#
_symmetry.space_group_name_H-M   'P 1'
#
loop_
_entity.id
_entity.type
_entity.pdbx_description
1 polymer ?
#
loop_
_entity_poly.entity_id
_entity_poly.type
_entity_poly.pdbx_seq_one_letter_code
_entity_poly.pdbx_strand_id
1 'polypeptide(L)'
;MTYAYTATERKRVSFGKIPEAMELPNLISVQRESFERFKDEGLREAFKESSPIQSQNHVLEVTFGEHQFGDPAHTVEECREKDMTYQAPLLTDVRLTNKETGEIKEQLVFMGDFPMMTDQGTFIINGTERIVVSQLVRSPGVYYGSEMDSGKQIYKAQIIPSRGAWLEFEVDKRDQLMVSIDRKRKQSATMFLRALGIAVTNDDIIELLGNSDVIKRTLERDTALTREDALIEIYRRLRPGEPPTVDASRSLLEGLLFNPQRYDLARVGRYKVNKKLNLTTEEEVTVLTDEDIVATLRYLLSLAAGEQGFKVDDIDHFGNRRIRTVGELVANQFRIGMSRMERVVRERMSSQDIDEITPQSLINIRPIVASIKEFFGSSQLSQFMDQANPLTGLTHKRRLSALGPGGLAGHKSGSSRRTNVPTAVRDVHNSHYSRMCPIETPEGPNIGLIGSLALYARVNEYGFIEAPFRRVENGVATDQIDWMTADEEEKHVIAPANTPLDPKTNEFIMTDAEGKIVRPHSVIARTRDFDGSFGAPADVPVEDVDYMDVSPRQMLSVAATLIPFLEHDDAKRTLMGANMQRQAVPLVHPAAPYVGTGMERRAALDSGEVTLAKNAGEVIFADAAKIIVKHAGGMDEYHLAKYQRSNQSTCINHRPLVRVGDTVEQGEPLADGPSTDHGELALGQNLTVAYMPWEGFNYEDGIVVSERLVAEDLLTTINITRHEIDARDTKLGPEEITREIPNLSEDMLANLDEDGIIRIGAEVGPGDILVGKVTPKGESALTAEERLLRAIFGAKAHDVRDTSLKMPHGAYGRVIDVVRFSRENGDDLAPGVNEQVRVYVAQRRKIQQGDKIAGRHGNKGVICNVLPVEDMPYMADGTPIDVILNPLGVPSRMNVGQLLECHLGWAAACGWDTEQADSDKYVPGPFFTATPVFDGAKEGEIAEVIRRANKNMLNKATAAFGDHMRPEFVTQLDERGKTRLFDGRTGEEFREPITVGTSYILKLGHMVDDKIHARSTGPYSLVTQQPLGGKAQFGGQRFGEMEVWALYAYGASNVLQEILTVKSDDTVGRVKTYESIVKGENVPVPGIPESFKVLVKEIRSLALDIEPMHDVDEDASAPVTAEETSALDDLAALAGVDADVEAEDAETAEAPEAVAATTTDKE
;
A
#
# COMPACT_ATOMS: atom_id res chain seq x y z
N MET A 1 6.52 5.00 -37.68
CA MET A 1 6.24 6.44 -37.89
C MET A 1 7.39 7.23 -37.28
N THR A 2 7.98 8.18 -37.99
CA THR A 2 9.00 9.10 -37.46
C THR A 2 8.29 10.30 -36.82
N TYR A 3 8.10 10.26 -35.50
CA TYR A 3 7.73 11.45 -34.73
C TYR A 3 8.90 12.45 -34.77
N ALA A 4 8.58 13.74 -34.83
CA ALA A 4 9.58 14.79 -34.70
C ALA A 4 10.08 14.79 -33.25
N TYR A 5 11.38 14.51 -33.05
CA TYR A 5 11.98 14.50 -31.71
C TYR A 5 12.00 15.93 -31.15
N THR A 6 11.49 16.12 -29.93
CA THR A 6 11.58 17.39 -29.20
C THR A 6 12.97 17.57 -28.57
N ALA A 7 13.29 18.79 -28.11
CA ALA A 7 14.61 19.13 -27.56
C ALA A 7 15.00 18.32 -26.31
N THR A 8 14.01 17.75 -25.60
CA THR A 8 14.17 17.02 -24.34
C THR A 8 14.17 15.50 -24.49
N GLU A 9 13.77 14.96 -25.65
CA GLU A 9 13.56 13.53 -25.86
C GLU A 9 14.86 12.75 -26.15
N ARG A 10 15.11 11.72 -25.33
CA ARG A 10 16.20 10.75 -25.55
C ARG A 10 15.79 9.68 -26.56
N LYS A 11 16.62 9.45 -27.58
CA LYS A 11 16.40 8.40 -28.58
C LYS A 11 16.80 7.02 -28.04
N ARG A 12 15.85 6.08 -28.01
CA ARG A 12 16.10 4.65 -27.74
C ARG A 12 16.05 3.80 -29.01
N VAL A 13 17.00 2.87 -29.15
CA VAL A 13 16.99 1.84 -30.20
C VAL A 13 16.12 0.68 -29.73
N SER A 14 14.92 0.53 -30.29
CA SER A 14 14.00 -0.55 -29.92
C SER A 14 14.29 -1.83 -30.69
N PHE A 15 14.26 -2.96 -29.99
CA PHE A 15 14.29 -4.31 -30.56
C PHE A 15 12.88 -4.91 -30.77
N GLY A 16 11.83 -4.15 -30.47
CA GLY A 16 10.45 -4.57 -30.69
C GLY A 16 10.15 -4.81 -32.17
N LYS A 17 9.53 -5.94 -32.48
CA LYS A 17 9.17 -6.39 -33.84
C LYS A 17 7.69 -6.24 -34.11
N ILE A 18 6.87 -6.25 -33.06
CA ILE A 18 5.41 -6.15 -33.14
C ILE A 18 5.04 -4.67 -33.02
N PRO A 19 4.34 -4.09 -34.02
CA PRO A 19 3.85 -2.72 -33.91
C PRO A 19 2.80 -2.62 -32.81
N GLU A 20 2.82 -1.52 -32.04
CA GLU A 20 1.79 -1.27 -31.05
C GLU A 20 0.47 -0.92 -31.74
N ALA A 21 -0.58 -1.70 -31.47
CA ALA A 21 -1.91 -1.48 -32.06
C ALA A 21 -2.68 -0.33 -31.37
N MET A 22 -2.29 0.02 -30.15
CA MET A 22 -2.94 1.04 -29.32
C MET A 22 -1.92 1.77 -28.46
N GLU A 23 -2.04 3.10 -28.36
CA GLU A 23 -1.25 3.87 -27.38
C GLU A 23 -1.66 3.54 -25.95
N LEU A 24 -0.69 3.61 -25.03
CA LEU A 24 -0.96 3.39 -23.60
C LEU A 24 -1.88 4.49 -23.04
N PRO A 25 -2.97 4.12 -22.33
CA PRO A 25 -3.77 5.09 -21.61
C PRO A 25 -2.97 5.74 -20.48
N ASN A 26 -3.40 6.92 -20.04
CA ASN A 26 -2.80 7.56 -18.87
C ASN A 26 -2.94 6.66 -17.63
N LEU A 27 -1.81 6.31 -17.01
CA LEU A 27 -1.76 5.30 -15.95
C LEU A 27 -2.42 5.75 -14.63
N ILE A 28 -2.74 7.03 -14.43
CA ILE A 28 -3.45 7.52 -13.23
C ILE A 28 -4.93 7.87 -13.48
N SER A 29 -5.45 7.61 -14.69
CA SER A 29 -6.83 7.95 -15.06
C SER A 29 -7.87 7.33 -14.13
N VAL A 30 -7.64 6.09 -13.65
CA VAL A 30 -8.56 5.37 -12.75
C VAL A 30 -8.89 6.14 -11.47
N GLN A 31 -7.94 6.92 -10.94
CA GLN A 31 -8.14 7.76 -9.77
C GLN A 31 -8.87 9.05 -10.14
N ARG A 32 -8.37 9.76 -11.17
CA ARG A 32 -8.89 11.07 -11.59
C ARG A 32 -10.32 10.99 -12.11
N GLU A 33 -10.60 10.09 -13.04
CA GLU A 33 -11.93 9.91 -13.63
C GLU A 33 -12.96 9.42 -12.60
N SER A 34 -12.53 8.64 -11.60
CA SER A 34 -13.41 8.20 -10.51
C SER A 34 -13.81 9.36 -9.60
N PHE A 35 -12.86 10.21 -9.23
CA PHE A 35 -13.13 11.36 -8.36
C PHE A 35 -13.92 12.45 -9.07
N GLU A 36 -13.65 12.70 -10.37
CA GLU A 36 -14.39 13.69 -11.15
C GLU A 36 -15.85 13.28 -11.35
N ARG A 37 -16.11 12.00 -11.65
CA ARG A 37 -17.48 11.45 -11.67
C ARG A 37 -18.19 11.55 -10.32
N PHE A 38 -17.46 11.35 -9.23
CA PHE A 38 -18.03 11.52 -7.88
C PHE A 38 -18.46 12.96 -7.61
N LYS A 39 -17.63 13.95 -7.98
CA LYS A 39 -17.93 15.37 -7.77
C LYS A 39 -19.23 15.81 -8.44
N ASP A 40 -19.58 15.24 -9.59
CA ASP A 40 -20.83 15.55 -10.30
C ASP A 40 -21.92 14.52 -9.96
N GLU A 41 -21.89 13.35 -10.59
CA GLU A 41 -22.96 12.36 -10.55
C GLU A 41 -23.10 11.73 -9.16
N GLY A 42 -21.98 11.37 -8.52
CA GLY A 42 -21.99 10.65 -7.25
C GLY A 42 -22.62 11.44 -6.10
N LEU A 43 -22.31 12.73 -5.99
CA LEU A 43 -22.92 13.61 -4.99
C LEU A 43 -24.39 13.88 -5.30
N ARG A 44 -24.72 14.12 -6.57
CA ARG A 44 -26.11 14.34 -7.01
C ARG A 44 -27.00 13.13 -6.70
N GLU A 45 -26.51 11.92 -6.95
CA GLU A 45 -27.21 10.68 -6.56
C GLU A 45 -27.38 10.59 -5.04
N ALA A 46 -26.34 10.83 -4.25
CA ALA A 46 -26.41 10.75 -2.79
C ALA A 46 -27.40 11.77 -2.17
N PHE A 47 -27.48 12.98 -2.72
CA PHE A 47 -28.48 13.97 -2.33
C PHE A 47 -29.89 13.54 -2.74
N LYS A 48 -30.07 13.02 -3.96
CA LYS A 48 -31.35 12.54 -4.47
C LYS A 48 -31.89 11.36 -3.67
N GLU A 49 -31.03 10.45 -3.19
CA GLU A 49 -31.43 9.31 -2.35
C GLU A 49 -32.02 9.74 -1.00
N SER A 50 -31.51 10.84 -0.43
CA SER A 50 -31.96 11.37 0.86
C SER A 50 -33.14 12.35 0.72
N SER A 51 -33.39 12.86 -0.49
CA SER A 51 -34.39 13.88 -0.80
C SER A 51 -35.65 13.25 -1.42
N PRO A 52 -36.88 13.62 -1.03
CA PRO A 52 -37.23 14.62 -0.01
C PRO A 52 -37.21 14.06 1.43
N ILE A 53 -36.77 14.88 2.38
CA ILE A 53 -36.89 14.58 3.82
C ILE A 53 -38.21 15.17 4.33
N GLN A 54 -39.12 14.31 4.79
CA GLN A 54 -40.42 14.72 5.32
C GLN A 54 -40.48 14.61 6.85
N SER A 55 -41.18 15.55 7.48
CA SER A 55 -41.60 15.47 8.89
C SER A 55 -42.55 14.28 9.13
N GLN A 56 -42.65 13.80 10.37
CA GLN A 56 -43.53 12.66 10.70
C GLN A 56 -45.01 12.94 10.36
N ASN A 57 -45.42 14.20 10.42
CA ASN A 57 -46.79 14.62 10.11
C ASN A 57 -46.97 15.00 8.63
N HIS A 58 -45.92 14.87 7.81
CA HIS A 58 -45.88 15.23 6.38
C HIS A 58 -46.21 16.71 6.05
N VAL A 59 -46.10 17.62 7.03
CA VAL A 59 -46.37 19.07 6.86
C VAL A 59 -45.16 19.78 6.23
N LEU A 60 -43.98 19.55 6.79
CA LEU A 60 -42.72 20.11 6.31
C LEU A 60 -41.97 19.11 5.43
N GLU A 61 -41.38 19.63 4.35
CA GLU A 61 -40.55 18.89 3.40
C GLU A 61 -39.25 19.66 3.10
N VAL A 62 -38.11 19.00 3.23
CA VAL A 62 -36.80 19.54 2.83
C VAL A 62 -36.32 18.81 1.58
N THR A 63 -35.89 19.58 0.60
CA THR A 63 -35.33 19.11 -0.68
C THR A 63 -33.95 19.71 -0.91
N PHE A 64 -33.04 18.89 -1.44
CA PHE A 64 -31.70 19.31 -1.87
C PHE A 64 -31.70 19.52 -3.38
N GLY A 65 -31.16 20.66 -3.81
CA GLY A 65 -31.04 21.09 -5.21
C GLY A 65 -29.65 20.81 -5.77
N GLU A 66 -29.14 21.75 -6.59
CA GLU A 66 -27.80 21.63 -7.17
C GLU A 66 -26.71 21.85 -6.10
N HIS A 67 -25.53 21.30 -6.35
CA HIS A 67 -24.35 21.46 -5.50
C HIS A 67 -23.19 22.01 -6.30
N GLN A 68 -22.34 22.80 -5.63
CA GLN A 68 -21.16 23.40 -6.22
C GLN A 68 -20.00 23.40 -5.22
N PHE A 69 -18.79 23.25 -5.73
CA PHE A 69 -17.56 23.46 -4.97
C PHE A 69 -17.07 24.88 -5.17
N GLY A 70 -16.72 25.57 -4.08
CA GLY A 70 -15.95 26.81 -4.18
C GLY A 70 -14.46 26.53 -4.44
N ASP A 71 -13.67 27.59 -4.52
CA ASP A 71 -12.23 27.46 -4.66
C ASP A 71 -11.58 26.95 -3.35
N PRO A 72 -10.53 26.12 -3.43
CA PRO A 72 -9.75 25.73 -2.26
C PRO A 72 -9.16 26.96 -1.56
N ALA A 73 -9.20 26.97 -0.23
CA ALA A 73 -8.71 28.11 0.56
C ALA A 73 -7.18 28.28 0.51
N HIS A 74 -6.46 27.18 0.29
CA HIS A 74 -5.00 27.10 0.31
C HIS A 74 -4.49 26.30 -0.88
N THR A 75 -3.26 26.59 -1.31
CA THR A 75 -2.58 25.80 -2.33
C THR A 75 -2.08 24.47 -1.75
N VAL A 76 -1.80 23.51 -2.64
CA VAL A 76 -1.23 22.19 -2.29
C VAL A 76 0.08 22.34 -1.49
N GLU A 77 0.93 23.29 -1.86
CA GLU A 77 2.21 23.57 -1.21
C GLU A 77 2.00 24.13 0.20
N GLU A 78 1.14 25.14 0.35
CA GLU A 78 0.80 25.70 1.66
C GLU A 78 0.20 24.66 2.61
N CYS A 79 -0.64 23.75 2.09
CA CYS A 79 -1.21 22.67 2.90
C CYS A 79 -0.15 21.71 3.43
N ARG A 80 0.88 21.39 2.64
CA ARG A 80 1.99 20.53 3.07
C ARG A 80 2.88 21.21 4.11
N GLU A 81 3.13 22.51 3.95
CA GLU A 81 3.98 23.28 4.87
C GLU A 81 3.30 23.51 6.23
N LYS A 82 2.02 23.88 6.22
CA LYS A 82 1.26 24.27 7.43
C LYS A 82 0.46 23.13 8.06
N ASP A 83 0.70 21.88 7.65
CA ASP A 83 -0.08 20.71 8.07
C ASP A 83 -1.59 20.84 7.92
N MET A 84 -2.03 21.55 6.88
CA MET A 84 -3.45 21.71 6.57
C MET A 84 -3.94 20.62 5.62
N THR A 85 -5.26 20.47 5.55
CA THR A 85 -5.90 19.57 4.57
C THR A 85 -6.22 20.37 3.31
N TYR A 86 -5.89 19.83 2.14
CA TYR A 86 -6.28 20.45 0.86
C TYR A 86 -7.76 20.17 0.60
N GLN A 87 -8.60 21.19 0.75
CA GLN A 87 -10.06 21.06 0.74
C GLN A 87 -10.74 22.28 0.12
N ALA A 88 -11.93 22.06 -0.41
CA ALA A 88 -12.79 23.10 -0.98
C ALA A 88 -14.16 23.11 -0.28
N PRO A 89 -14.80 24.28 -0.13
CA PRO A 89 -16.10 24.39 0.50
C PRO A 89 -17.19 23.80 -0.42
N LEU A 90 -18.00 22.86 0.10
CA LEU A 90 -19.16 22.32 -0.59
C LEU A 90 -20.42 23.13 -0.23
N LEU A 91 -21.11 23.64 -1.24
CA LEU A 91 -22.35 24.40 -1.11
C LEU A 91 -23.47 23.66 -1.84
N THR A 92 -24.69 23.67 -1.28
CA THR A 92 -25.86 23.09 -1.94
C THR A 92 -27.10 23.94 -1.70
N ASP A 93 -27.97 24.01 -2.70
CA ASP A 93 -29.27 24.67 -2.55
C ASP A 93 -30.20 23.80 -1.70
N VAL A 94 -30.70 24.33 -0.59
CA VAL A 94 -31.64 23.65 0.28
C VAL A 94 -32.96 24.40 0.26
N ARG A 95 -34.02 23.69 -0.13
CA ARG A 95 -35.38 24.22 -0.21
C ARG A 95 -36.26 23.55 0.84
N LEU A 96 -36.77 24.37 1.76
CA LEU A 96 -37.79 23.99 2.74
C LEU A 96 -39.17 24.40 2.21
N THR A 97 -40.07 23.44 2.09
CA THR A 97 -41.45 23.64 1.64
C THR A 97 -42.41 23.30 2.78
N ASN A 98 -43.27 24.24 3.14
CA ASN A 98 -44.42 23.97 4.01
C ASN A 98 -45.63 23.64 3.14
N LYS A 99 -46.14 22.41 3.23
CA LYS A 99 -47.26 21.94 2.41
C LYS A 99 -48.61 22.55 2.80
N GLU A 100 -48.75 23.03 4.03
CA GLU A 100 -50.00 23.66 4.50
C GLU A 100 -50.12 25.11 4.02
N THR A 101 -49.03 25.89 4.10
CA THR A 101 -49.02 27.30 3.70
C THR A 101 -48.61 27.52 2.23
N GLY A 102 -47.93 26.55 1.63
CA GLY A 102 -47.32 26.69 0.30
C GLY A 102 -46.06 27.56 0.29
N GLU A 103 -45.55 27.96 1.46
CA GLU A 103 -44.34 28.78 1.57
C GLU A 103 -43.09 27.95 1.26
N ILE A 104 -42.23 28.50 0.38
CA ILE A 104 -40.97 27.89 -0.04
C ILE A 104 -39.84 28.83 0.39
N LYS A 105 -38.95 28.34 1.26
CA LYS A 105 -37.73 29.03 1.68
C LYS A 105 -36.53 28.30 1.07
N GLU A 106 -35.81 28.96 0.17
CA GLU A 106 -34.64 28.41 -0.53
C GLU A 106 -33.39 29.20 -0.17
N GLN A 107 -32.32 28.50 0.22
CA GLN A 107 -31.04 29.10 0.62
C GLN A 107 -29.89 28.21 0.18
N LEU A 108 -28.78 28.84 -0.24
CA LEU A 108 -27.51 28.14 -0.47
C LEU A 108 -26.84 27.86 0.88
N VAL A 109 -26.70 26.59 1.23
CA VAL A 109 -26.18 26.14 2.53
C VAL A 109 -24.79 25.52 2.36
N PHE A 110 -23.88 25.91 3.25
CA PHE A 110 -22.56 25.29 3.36
C PHE A 110 -22.67 23.91 4.03
N MET A 111 -22.22 22.88 3.31
CA MET A 111 -22.28 21.47 3.72
C MET A 111 -21.00 20.97 4.40
N GLY A 112 -19.94 21.79 4.39
CA GLY A 112 -18.64 21.46 4.98
C GLY A 112 -17.49 21.57 3.98
N ASP A 113 -16.27 21.59 4.50
CA ASP A 113 -15.07 21.51 3.69
C ASP A 113 -14.80 20.08 3.25
N PHE A 114 -14.56 19.90 1.96
CA PHE A 114 -14.41 18.60 1.34
C PHE A 114 -12.98 18.41 0.83
N PRO A 115 -12.26 17.33 1.22
CA PRO A 115 -10.92 17.05 0.72
C PRO A 115 -10.88 16.89 -0.80
N MET A 116 -10.01 17.65 -1.46
CA MET A 116 -9.89 17.65 -2.92
C MET A 116 -8.71 16.79 -3.39
N MET A 117 -8.88 16.14 -4.54
CA MET A 117 -7.80 15.39 -5.18
C MET A 117 -6.85 16.35 -5.91
N THR A 118 -5.54 16.13 -5.78
CA THR A 118 -4.50 16.84 -6.52
C THR A 118 -4.42 16.39 -7.98
N ASP A 119 -3.72 17.14 -8.83
CA ASP A 119 -3.45 16.74 -10.22
C ASP A 119 -2.68 15.42 -10.34
N GLN A 120 -1.94 15.04 -9.29
CA GLN A 120 -1.18 13.80 -9.19
C GLN A 120 -2.06 12.59 -8.81
N GLY A 121 -3.35 12.78 -8.50
CA GLY A 121 -4.25 11.70 -8.07
C GLY A 121 -4.10 11.31 -6.60
N THR A 122 -3.74 12.27 -5.74
CA THR A 122 -3.49 12.09 -4.30
C THR A 122 -4.32 13.05 -3.46
N PHE A 123 -4.32 12.90 -2.13
CA PHE A 123 -4.99 13.80 -1.19
C PHE A 123 -4.00 14.30 -0.15
N ILE A 124 -4.08 15.58 0.23
CA ILE A 124 -3.30 16.11 1.36
C ILE A 124 -4.22 16.18 2.57
N ILE A 125 -3.92 15.38 3.59
CA ILE A 125 -4.68 15.30 4.84
C ILE A 125 -3.72 15.64 5.98
N ASN A 126 -3.97 16.75 6.66
CA ASN A 126 -3.12 17.28 7.74
C ASN A 126 -1.63 17.35 7.34
N GLY A 127 -1.32 17.97 6.20
CA GLY A 127 0.04 18.06 5.64
C GLY A 127 0.61 16.79 5.05
N THR A 128 0.01 15.64 5.33
CA THR A 128 0.50 14.34 4.84
C THR A 128 -0.18 13.94 3.55
N GLU A 129 0.61 13.53 2.58
CA GLU A 129 0.09 13.03 1.32
C GLU A 129 -0.38 11.58 1.45
N ARG A 130 -1.63 11.35 1.08
CA ARG A 130 -2.35 10.10 1.20
C ARG A 130 -2.95 9.68 -0.13
N ILE A 131 -3.26 8.40 -0.20
CA ILE A 131 -3.92 7.79 -1.34
C ILE A 131 -5.05 6.86 -0.90
N VAL A 132 -6.14 6.89 -1.67
CA VAL A 132 -7.25 5.96 -1.49
C VAL A 132 -7.06 4.79 -2.44
N VAL A 133 -6.77 3.62 -1.87
CA VAL A 133 -6.55 2.39 -2.64
C VAL A 133 -7.88 1.80 -3.10
N SER A 134 -7.96 1.45 -4.39
CA SER A 134 -9.13 0.79 -4.98
C SER A 134 -9.37 -0.58 -4.35
N GLN A 135 -10.63 -0.88 -4.03
CA GLN A 135 -10.99 -2.09 -3.29
C GLN A 135 -11.66 -3.13 -4.19
N LEU A 136 -11.16 -4.35 -4.21
CA LEU A 136 -11.81 -5.48 -4.89
C LEU A 136 -12.81 -6.15 -3.94
N VAL A 137 -14.09 -6.13 -4.31
CA VAL A 137 -15.19 -6.72 -3.54
C VAL A 137 -16.00 -7.66 -4.41
N ARG A 138 -16.77 -8.56 -3.78
CA ARG A 138 -17.79 -9.33 -4.51
C ARG A 138 -18.86 -8.37 -5.01
N SER A 139 -19.25 -8.52 -6.26
CA SER A 139 -20.34 -7.70 -6.80
C SER A 139 -21.65 -8.06 -6.09
N PRO A 140 -22.55 -7.09 -5.85
CA PRO A 140 -23.93 -7.41 -5.51
C PRO A 140 -24.56 -8.27 -6.63
N GLY A 141 -25.46 -9.18 -6.24
CA GLY A 141 -26.10 -10.10 -7.17
C GLY A 141 -26.50 -11.44 -6.53
N VAL A 142 -26.94 -12.37 -7.37
CA VAL A 142 -27.29 -13.75 -6.97
C VAL A 142 -26.16 -14.70 -7.36
N TYR A 143 -25.72 -15.53 -6.42
CA TYR A 143 -24.66 -16.51 -6.60
C TYR A 143 -25.11 -17.91 -6.23
N TYR A 144 -24.80 -18.89 -7.09
CA TYR A 144 -25.05 -20.30 -6.83
C TYR A 144 -23.76 -21.03 -6.49
N GLY A 145 -23.77 -21.77 -5.39
CA GLY A 145 -22.63 -22.58 -4.97
C GLY A 145 -23.03 -24.01 -4.68
N SER A 146 -22.04 -24.90 -4.63
CA SER A 146 -22.21 -26.24 -4.09
C SER A 146 -21.19 -26.49 -2.99
N GLU A 147 -21.56 -27.31 -2.01
CA GLU A 147 -20.71 -27.70 -0.89
C GLU A 147 -20.98 -29.17 -0.58
N MET A 148 -20.00 -29.87 -0.02
CA MET A 148 -20.14 -31.28 0.33
C MET A 148 -20.32 -31.40 1.85
N ASP A 149 -21.54 -31.68 2.31
CA ASP A 149 -21.83 -31.94 3.73
C ASP A 149 -22.07 -33.43 3.95
N SER A 150 -21.23 -34.05 4.79
CA SER A 150 -21.41 -35.43 5.24
C SER A 150 -21.56 -36.45 4.10
N GLY A 151 -20.85 -36.22 2.98
CA GLY A 151 -20.86 -37.09 1.79
C GLY A 151 -21.99 -36.82 0.79
N LYS A 152 -22.85 -35.82 1.04
CA LYS A 152 -23.90 -35.40 0.11
C LYS A 152 -23.63 -33.98 -0.39
N GLN A 153 -23.86 -33.77 -1.68
CA GLN A 153 -23.74 -32.46 -2.30
C GLN A 153 -24.97 -31.62 -1.96
N ILE A 154 -24.73 -30.46 -1.34
CA ILE A 154 -25.73 -29.45 -1.03
C ILE A 154 -25.51 -28.25 -1.94
N TYR A 155 -26.61 -27.66 -2.39
CA TYR A 155 -26.61 -26.49 -3.27
C TYR A 155 -27.16 -25.29 -2.52
N LYS A 156 -26.54 -24.13 -2.74
CA LYS A 156 -26.91 -22.87 -2.10
C LYS A 156 -27.05 -21.75 -3.11
N ALA A 157 -27.99 -20.83 -2.86
CA ALA A 157 -28.15 -19.58 -3.58
C ALA A 157 -28.02 -18.43 -2.59
N GLN A 158 -27.14 -17.47 -2.86
CA GLN A 158 -26.91 -16.31 -2.01
C GLN A 158 -27.26 -15.03 -2.78
N ILE A 159 -28.19 -14.25 -2.26
CA ILE A 159 -28.52 -12.91 -2.75
C ILE A 159 -27.77 -11.90 -1.89
N ILE A 160 -26.78 -11.25 -2.48
CA ILE A 160 -25.91 -10.28 -1.83
C ILE A 160 -26.31 -8.88 -2.28
N PRO A 161 -26.87 -8.04 -1.39
CA PRO A 161 -27.14 -6.64 -1.71
C PRO A 161 -25.87 -5.78 -1.63
N SER A 162 -25.91 -4.60 -2.25
CA SER A 162 -24.91 -3.57 -2.02
C SER A 162 -24.99 -3.05 -0.58
N ARG A 163 -26.22 -2.90 -0.08
CA ARG A 163 -26.56 -2.50 1.29
C ARG A 163 -27.85 -3.18 1.72
N GLY A 164 -27.86 -3.80 2.90
CA GLY A 164 -29.06 -4.46 3.44
C GLY A 164 -28.79 -5.88 3.94
N ALA A 165 -29.87 -6.59 4.26
CA ALA A 165 -29.82 -7.95 4.79
C ALA A 165 -29.48 -8.98 3.71
N TRP A 166 -28.65 -9.98 4.04
CA TRP A 166 -28.36 -11.06 3.10
C TRP A 166 -29.49 -12.09 3.09
N LEU A 167 -29.81 -12.64 1.91
CA LEU A 167 -30.73 -13.78 1.80
C LEU A 167 -29.97 -14.99 1.26
N GLU A 168 -30.05 -16.11 1.99
CA GLU A 168 -29.39 -17.35 1.60
C GLU A 168 -30.42 -18.47 1.56
N PHE A 169 -30.55 -19.12 0.41
CA PHE A 169 -31.35 -20.31 0.22
C PHE A 169 -30.43 -21.53 0.08
N GLU A 170 -30.84 -22.67 0.62
CA GLU A 170 -30.10 -23.91 0.46
C GLU A 170 -31.04 -25.10 0.33
N VAL A 171 -30.61 -26.10 -0.45
CA VAL A 171 -31.14 -27.45 -0.35
C VAL A 171 -30.25 -28.21 0.62
N ASP A 172 -30.78 -28.53 1.79
CA ASP A 172 -30.00 -29.17 2.86
C ASP A 172 -29.72 -30.66 2.57
N LYS A 173 -28.93 -31.30 3.42
CA LYS A 173 -28.61 -32.74 3.27
C LYS A 173 -29.84 -33.67 3.36
N ARG A 174 -30.98 -33.19 3.87
CA ARG A 174 -32.24 -33.93 3.99
C ARG A 174 -33.15 -33.71 2.77
N ASP A 175 -32.66 -33.02 1.75
CA ASP A 175 -33.44 -32.56 0.58
C ASP A 175 -34.59 -31.65 1.00
N GLN A 176 -34.30 -30.66 1.87
CA GLN A 176 -35.27 -29.65 2.28
C GLN A 176 -34.78 -28.26 1.87
N LEU A 177 -35.72 -27.43 1.43
CA LEU A 177 -35.45 -26.08 0.99
C LEU A 177 -35.52 -25.12 2.19
N MET A 178 -34.36 -24.61 2.59
CA MET A 178 -34.19 -23.76 3.76
C MET A 178 -33.78 -22.35 3.34
N VAL A 179 -34.13 -21.36 4.17
CA VAL A 179 -33.73 -19.96 4.04
C VAL A 179 -33.07 -19.46 5.32
N SER A 180 -32.01 -18.66 5.17
CA SER A 180 -31.42 -17.84 6.22
C SER A 180 -31.52 -16.36 5.82
N ILE A 181 -32.03 -15.54 6.73
CA ILE A 181 -32.11 -14.09 6.57
C ILE A 181 -31.05 -13.50 7.48
N ASP A 182 -30.15 -12.69 6.93
CA ASP A 182 -29.06 -12.01 7.64
C ASP A 182 -28.20 -12.97 8.51
N ARG A 183 -27.91 -14.15 7.96
CA ARG A 183 -27.13 -15.22 8.61
C ARG A 183 -27.71 -15.69 9.95
N LYS A 184 -29.01 -15.48 10.18
CA LYS A 184 -29.74 -15.99 11.34
C LYS A 184 -30.09 -17.47 11.16
N ARG A 185 -30.77 -18.05 12.15
CA ARG A 185 -31.16 -19.48 12.15
C ARG A 185 -31.96 -19.81 10.88
N LYS A 186 -31.62 -20.95 10.27
CA LYS A 186 -32.28 -21.49 9.08
C LYS A 186 -33.76 -21.76 9.35
N GLN A 187 -34.60 -21.42 8.37
CA GLN A 187 -36.05 -21.55 8.41
C GLN A 187 -36.53 -22.23 7.13
N SER A 188 -37.77 -22.68 7.08
CA SER A 188 -38.33 -23.23 5.85
C SER A 188 -38.53 -22.12 4.82
N ALA A 189 -38.09 -22.34 3.58
CA ALA A 189 -38.25 -21.36 2.50
C ALA A 189 -39.73 -21.18 2.10
N THR A 190 -40.55 -22.22 2.24
CA THR A 190 -42.00 -22.16 1.97
C THR A 190 -42.73 -21.29 2.99
N MET A 191 -42.35 -21.35 4.27
CA MET A 191 -42.85 -20.41 5.29
C MET A 191 -42.48 -18.97 4.96
N PHE A 192 -41.27 -18.74 4.45
CA PHE A 192 -40.82 -17.41 4.04
C PHE A 192 -41.65 -16.86 2.87
N LEU A 193 -41.94 -17.68 1.86
CA LEU A 193 -42.83 -17.29 0.76
C LEU A 193 -44.25 -16.94 1.23
N ARG A 194 -44.80 -17.69 2.21
CA ARG A 194 -46.09 -17.37 2.83
C ARG A 194 -46.07 -16.03 3.55
N ALA A 195 -45.02 -15.77 4.31
CA ALA A 195 -44.88 -14.53 5.08
C ALA A 195 -44.84 -13.30 4.16
N LEU A 196 -44.10 -13.40 3.05
CA LEU A 196 -44.07 -12.37 2.01
C LEU A 196 -45.42 -12.18 1.32
N GLY A 197 -46.24 -13.24 1.25
CA GLY A 197 -47.53 -13.23 0.56
C GLY A 197 -47.43 -13.51 -0.93
N ILE A 198 -46.28 -13.99 -1.40
CA ILE A 198 -46.04 -14.42 -2.79
C ILE A 198 -46.84 -15.70 -3.10
N ALA A 199 -46.92 -16.61 -2.13
CA ALA A 199 -47.67 -17.86 -2.24
C ALA A 199 -48.33 -18.18 -0.89
N VAL A 200 -49.65 -18.25 -0.84
CA VAL A 200 -50.38 -18.35 0.44
C VAL A 200 -50.76 -19.80 0.74
N THR A 201 -51.12 -20.56 -0.29
CA THR A 201 -51.52 -21.97 -0.17
C THR A 201 -50.42 -22.94 -0.60
N ASN A 202 -50.56 -24.22 -0.24
CA ASN A 202 -49.63 -25.27 -0.68
C ASN A 202 -49.66 -25.43 -2.20
N ASP A 203 -50.84 -25.31 -2.80
CA ASP A 203 -51.02 -25.45 -4.23
C ASP A 203 -50.35 -24.30 -4.99
N ASP A 204 -50.45 -23.06 -4.48
CA ASP A 204 -49.72 -21.91 -5.05
C ASP A 204 -48.20 -22.13 -5.03
N ILE A 205 -47.66 -22.67 -3.93
CA ILE A 205 -46.22 -22.94 -3.79
C ILE A 205 -45.77 -24.01 -4.80
N ILE A 206 -46.58 -25.05 -5.00
CA ILE A 206 -46.29 -26.13 -5.95
C ILE A 206 -46.40 -25.61 -7.40
N GLU A 207 -47.36 -24.74 -7.69
CA GLU A 207 -47.48 -24.11 -9.01
C GLU A 207 -46.29 -23.18 -9.30
N LEU A 208 -45.85 -22.42 -8.30
CA LEU A 208 -44.73 -21.48 -8.44
C LEU A 208 -43.37 -22.19 -8.55
N LEU A 209 -43.06 -23.14 -7.69
CA LEU A 209 -41.73 -23.76 -7.61
C LEU A 209 -41.64 -25.13 -8.30
N GLY A 210 -42.76 -25.67 -8.77
CA GLY A 210 -42.86 -27.01 -9.38
C GLY A 210 -43.12 -28.12 -8.36
N ASN A 211 -43.40 -29.32 -8.86
CA ASN A 211 -43.76 -30.50 -8.05
C ASN A 211 -42.55 -31.40 -7.74
N SER A 212 -41.48 -30.83 -7.16
CA SER A 212 -40.27 -31.58 -6.79
C SER A 212 -40.39 -32.27 -5.42
N ASP A 213 -39.67 -33.37 -5.22
CA ASP A 213 -39.66 -34.09 -3.93
C ASP A 213 -39.05 -33.27 -2.79
N VAL A 214 -38.15 -32.33 -3.11
CA VAL A 214 -37.57 -31.36 -2.16
C VAL A 214 -38.69 -30.49 -1.57
N ILE A 215 -39.59 -29.97 -2.41
CA ILE A 215 -40.68 -29.09 -1.98
C ILE A 215 -41.69 -29.87 -1.14
N LYS A 216 -42.06 -31.10 -1.53
CA LYS A 216 -42.98 -31.94 -0.74
C LYS A 216 -42.45 -32.19 0.67
N ARG A 217 -41.18 -32.60 0.79
CA ARG A 217 -40.53 -32.81 2.09
C ARG A 217 -40.41 -31.54 2.93
N THR A 218 -40.33 -30.38 2.27
CA THR A 218 -40.30 -29.08 2.93
C THR A 218 -41.68 -28.73 3.49
N LEU A 219 -42.74 -28.87 2.68
CA LEU A 219 -44.13 -28.63 3.06
C LEU A 219 -44.62 -29.55 4.19
N GLU A 220 -44.21 -30.83 4.20
CA GLU A 220 -44.55 -31.78 5.27
C GLU A 220 -43.99 -31.36 6.65
N ARG A 221 -42.90 -30.58 6.67
CA ARG A 221 -42.21 -30.16 7.89
C ARG A 221 -42.55 -28.72 8.31
N ASP A 222 -43.32 -27.99 7.51
CA ASP A 222 -43.72 -26.62 7.82
C ASP A 222 -44.53 -26.57 9.12
N THR A 223 -44.07 -25.76 10.07
CA THR A 223 -44.76 -25.56 11.36
C THR A 223 -45.88 -24.52 11.27
N ALA A 224 -45.86 -23.67 10.24
CA ALA A 224 -46.82 -22.59 10.03
C ALA A 224 -47.49 -22.74 8.66
N LEU A 225 -48.81 -22.90 8.66
CA LEU A 225 -49.60 -23.14 7.44
C LEU A 225 -50.32 -21.87 6.94
N THR A 226 -50.46 -20.86 7.79
CA THR A 226 -51.07 -19.57 7.44
C THR A 226 -50.00 -18.48 7.30
N ARG A 227 -50.34 -17.39 6.59
CA ARG A 227 -49.44 -16.22 6.45
C ARG A 227 -49.13 -15.56 7.80
N GLU A 228 -50.13 -15.42 8.66
CA GLU A 228 -49.99 -14.78 9.97
C GLU A 228 -49.06 -15.58 10.90
N ASP A 229 -49.25 -16.91 10.94
CA ASP A 229 -48.38 -17.79 11.73
C ASP A 229 -46.94 -17.77 11.20
N ALA A 230 -46.76 -17.72 9.88
CA ALA A 230 -45.44 -17.64 9.26
C ALA A 230 -44.73 -16.32 9.59
N LEU A 231 -45.44 -15.19 9.56
CA LEU A 231 -44.94 -13.87 9.96
C LEU A 231 -44.49 -13.86 11.43
N ILE A 232 -45.28 -14.45 12.33
CA ILE A 232 -44.96 -14.53 13.77
C ILE A 232 -43.73 -15.40 14.00
N GLU A 233 -43.64 -16.56 13.35
CA GLU A 233 -42.54 -17.50 13.56
C GLU A 233 -41.21 -16.95 13.01
N ILE A 234 -41.23 -16.27 11.86
CA ILE A 234 -40.05 -15.58 11.33
C ILE A 234 -39.61 -14.45 12.26
N TYR A 235 -40.55 -13.66 12.78
CA TYR A 235 -40.23 -12.58 13.71
C TYR A 235 -39.60 -13.09 15.01
N ARG A 236 -40.15 -14.13 15.62
CA ARG A 236 -39.58 -14.76 16.82
C ARG A 236 -38.13 -15.19 16.64
N ARG A 237 -37.77 -15.63 15.44
CA ARG A 237 -36.40 -16.06 15.12
C ARG A 237 -35.47 -14.91 14.79
N LEU A 238 -35.96 -13.86 14.14
CA LEU A 238 -35.19 -12.65 13.85
C LEU A 238 -34.92 -11.82 15.12
N ARG A 239 -35.93 -11.68 15.98
CA ARG A 239 -35.90 -10.88 17.22
C ARG A 239 -36.38 -11.71 18.41
N PRO A 240 -35.51 -12.59 18.96
CA PRO A 240 -35.86 -13.37 20.14
C PRO A 240 -36.04 -12.46 21.35
N GLY A 241 -37.22 -12.50 21.99
CA GLY A 241 -37.53 -11.74 23.20
C GLY A 241 -38.49 -10.57 23.02
N GLU A 242 -38.75 -10.13 21.79
CA GLU A 242 -39.80 -9.15 21.49
C GLU A 242 -41.14 -9.85 21.27
N PRO A 243 -42.27 -9.33 21.80
CA PRO A 243 -43.59 -9.91 21.57
C PRO A 243 -43.96 -9.80 20.08
N PRO A 244 -44.21 -10.91 19.38
CA PRO A 244 -44.52 -10.85 17.95
C PRO A 244 -45.97 -10.41 17.73
N THR A 245 -46.17 -9.32 16.99
CA THR A 245 -47.47 -8.93 16.43
C THR A 245 -47.43 -9.03 14.92
N VAL A 246 -48.56 -9.36 14.28
CA VAL A 246 -48.62 -9.55 12.82
C VAL A 246 -48.17 -8.28 12.08
N ASP A 247 -48.60 -7.10 12.55
CA ASP A 247 -48.23 -5.82 11.94
C ASP A 247 -46.74 -5.50 12.10
N ALA A 248 -46.16 -5.75 13.28
CA ALA A 248 -44.73 -5.54 13.50
C ALA A 248 -43.90 -6.52 12.65
N SER A 249 -44.34 -7.78 12.54
CA SER A 249 -43.70 -8.78 11.69
C SER A 249 -43.70 -8.40 10.21
N ARG A 250 -44.86 -7.93 9.73
CA ARG A 250 -45.01 -7.47 8.35
C ARG A 250 -44.13 -6.27 8.06
N SER A 251 -44.22 -5.23 8.90
CA SER A 251 -43.43 -4.00 8.76
C SER A 251 -41.92 -4.30 8.82
N LEU A 252 -41.49 -5.25 9.65
CA LEU A 252 -40.09 -5.67 9.71
C LEU A 252 -39.61 -6.29 8.40
N LEU A 253 -40.36 -7.25 7.83
CA LEU A 253 -39.99 -7.91 6.57
C LEU A 253 -40.05 -6.96 5.38
N GLU A 254 -41.11 -6.17 5.26
CA GLU A 254 -41.25 -5.12 4.24
C GLU A 254 -40.08 -4.13 4.34
N GLY A 255 -39.75 -3.69 5.56
CA GLY A 255 -38.64 -2.80 5.84
C GLY A 255 -37.25 -3.41 5.61
N LEU A 256 -37.09 -4.73 5.68
CA LEU A 256 -35.80 -5.41 5.52
C LEU A 256 -35.43 -5.64 4.06
N LEU A 257 -36.41 -5.89 3.17
CA LEU A 257 -36.16 -6.35 1.81
C LEU A 257 -36.66 -5.39 0.71
N PHE A 258 -37.71 -4.64 0.98
CA PHE A 258 -38.41 -3.85 -0.04
C PHE A 258 -38.33 -2.34 0.20
N ASN A 259 -37.75 -1.90 1.32
CA ASN A 259 -37.56 -0.48 1.61
C ASN A 259 -36.23 0.03 1.01
N PRO A 260 -36.25 0.96 0.03
CA PRO A 260 -35.04 1.50 -0.61
C PRO A 260 -34.07 2.17 0.37
N GLN A 261 -34.56 2.68 1.50
CA GLN A 261 -33.72 3.31 2.52
C GLN A 261 -32.89 2.31 3.32
N ARG A 262 -33.29 1.03 3.36
CA ARG A 262 -32.62 -0.02 4.16
C ARG A 262 -32.01 -1.12 3.30
N TYR A 263 -32.56 -1.35 2.11
CA TYR A 263 -32.14 -2.38 1.18
C TYR A 263 -31.89 -1.79 -0.20
N ASP A 264 -30.74 -2.09 -0.79
CA ASP A 264 -30.31 -1.56 -2.07
C ASP A 264 -29.33 -2.53 -2.75
N LEU A 265 -29.67 -2.98 -3.96
CA LEU A 265 -28.82 -3.78 -4.84
C LEU A 265 -27.81 -2.92 -5.61
N ALA A 266 -28.02 -1.61 -5.67
CA ALA A 266 -27.44 -0.68 -6.64
C ALA A 266 -27.75 -1.08 -8.10
N ARG A 267 -27.49 -0.17 -9.05
CA ARG A 267 -27.67 -0.43 -10.49
C ARG A 267 -26.90 -1.67 -10.95
N VAL A 268 -25.66 -1.84 -10.48
CA VAL A 268 -24.83 -3.02 -10.78
C VAL A 268 -25.45 -4.33 -10.29
N GLY A 269 -26.02 -4.35 -9.08
CA GLY A 269 -26.64 -5.56 -8.54
C GLY A 269 -27.88 -5.94 -9.32
N ARG A 270 -28.74 -4.96 -9.65
CA ARG A 270 -29.92 -5.16 -10.49
C ARG A 270 -29.53 -5.70 -11.88
N TYR A 271 -28.55 -5.09 -12.54
CA TYR A 271 -27.99 -5.57 -13.81
C TYR A 271 -27.52 -7.03 -13.73
N LYS A 272 -26.77 -7.40 -12.67
CA LYS A 272 -26.32 -8.78 -12.49
C LYS A 272 -27.44 -9.77 -12.24
N VAL A 273 -28.42 -9.42 -11.40
CA VAL A 273 -29.59 -10.28 -11.13
C VAL A 273 -30.36 -10.54 -12.41
N ASN A 274 -30.64 -9.48 -13.18
CA ASN A 274 -31.33 -9.56 -14.46
C ASN A 274 -30.58 -10.44 -15.45
N LYS A 275 -29.25 -10.26 -15.57
CA LYS A 275 -28.39 -11.04 -16.46
C LYS A 275 -28.31 -12.52 -16.05
N LYS A 276 -28.27 -12.82 -14.75
CA LYS A 276 -28.15 -14.20 -14.24
C LYS A 276 -29.46 -14.98 -14.34
N LEU A 277 -30.58 -14.33 -14.06
CA LEU A 277 -31.92 -14.94 -14.01
C LEU A 277 -32.73 -14.74 -15.31
N ASN A 278 -32.16 -14.05 -16.30
CA ASN A 278 -32.83 -13.65 -17.55
C ASN A 278 -34.12 -12.85 -17.32
N LEU A 279 -34.07 -11.86 -16.43
CA LEU A 279 -35.19 -10.96 -16.12
C LEU A 279 -35.08 -9.65 -16.92
N THR A 280 -36.21 -8.97 -17.12
CA THR A 280 -36.31 -7.73 -17.93
C THR A 280 -36.65 -6.49 -17.09
N THR A 281 -36.53 -6.59 -15.77
CA THR A 281 -36.78 -5.50 -14.82
C THR A 281 -35.87 -4.30 -15.10
N GLU A 282 -36.40 -3.07 -15.01
CA GLU A 282 -35.62 -1.85 -15.22
C GLU A 282 -34.47 -1.70 -14.20
N GLU A 283 -33.35 -1.13 -14.65
CA GLU A 283 -32.14 -0.96 -13.81
C GLU A 283 -32.33 0.02 -12.65
N GLU A 284 -33.31 0.93 -12.74
CA GLU A 284 -33.64 1.90 -11.69
C GLU A 284 -34.31 1.23 -10.46
N VAL A 285 -34.85 0.01 -10.62
CA VAL A 285 -35.48 -0.73 -9.52
C VAL A 285 -34.38 -1.38 -8.69
N THR A 286 -33.88 -0.68 -7.68
CA THR A 286 -32.75 -1.16 -6.87
C THR A 286 -33.11 -2.02 -5.66
N VAL A 287 -34.39 -2.15 -5.32
CA VAL A 287 -34.89 -3.08 -4.27
C VAL A 287 -35.19 -4.44 -4.86
N LEU A 288 -35.20 -5.49 -4.03
CA LEU A 288 -35.56 -6.84 -4.46
C LEU A 288 -37.07 -6.91 -4.82
N THR A 289 -37.41 -7.69 -5.85
CA THR A 289 -38.80 -7.94 -6.26
C THR A 289 -39.19 -9.38 -5.95
N ASP A 290 -40.50 -9.64 -5.88
CA ASP A 290 -41.03 -10.99 -5.65
C ASP A 290 -40.59 -11.96 -6.76
N GLU A 291 -40.53 -11.48 -8.00
CA GLU A 291 -40.07 -12.26 -9.16
C GLU A 291 -38.60 -12.69 -9.02
N ASP A 292 -37.74 -11.82 -8.49
CA ASP A 292 -36.32 -12.14 -8.24
C ASP A 292 -36.18 -13.33 -7.27
N ILE A 293 -36.98 -13.34 -6.20
CA ILE A 293 -36.96 -14.39 -5.17
C ILE A 293 -37.42 -15.72 -5.77
N VAL A 294 -38.52 -15.71 -6.51
CA VAL A 294 -39.08 -16.92 -7.14
C VAL A 294 -38.13 -17.46 -8.20
N ALA A 295 -37.59 -16.61 -9.08
CA ALA A 295 -36.63 -17.00 -10.10
C ALA A 295 -35.35 -17.56 -9.47
N THR A 296 -34.89 -16.97 -8.36
CA THR A 296 -33.72 -17.48 -7.61
C THR A 296 -33.93 -18.90 -7.11
N LEU A 297 -35.10 -19.17 -6.52
CA LEU A 297 -35.47 -20.49 -6.02
C LEU A 297 -35.66 -21.52 -7.13
N ARG A 298 -36.29 -21.15 -8.25
CA ARG A 298 -36.43 -22.02 -9.43
C ARG A 298 -35.08 -22.46 -9.96
N TYR A 299 -34.15 -21.52 -10.15
CA TYR A 299 -32.80 -21.84 -10.61
C TYR A 299 -32.08 -22.76 -9.61
N LEU A 300 -32.22 -22.54 -8.29
CA LEU A 300 -31.63 -23.40 -7.27
C LEU A 300 -32.15 -24.84 -7.34
N LEU A 301 -33.46 -25.00 -7.56
CA LEU A 301 -34.10 -26.32 -7.69
C LEU A 301 -33.69 -27.03 -8.98
N SER A 302 -33.66 -26.33 -10.12
CA SER A 302 -33.16 -26.87 -11.39
C SER A 302 -31.68 -27.27 -11.30
N LEU A 303 -30.86 -26.48 -10.60
CA LEU A 303 -29.46 -26.80 -10.32
C LEU A 303 -29.33 -28.07 -9.46
N ALA A 304 -30.15 -28.19 -8.40
CA ALA A 304 -30.16 -29.37 -7.54
C ALA A 304 -30.68 -30.63 -8.25
N ALA A 305 -31.59 -30.48 -9.22
CA ALA A 305 -32.09 -31.55 -10.07
C ALA A 305 -31.09 -31.99 -11.16
N GLY A 306 -30.03 -31.22 -11.40
CA GLY A 306 -29.03 -31.50 -12.44
C GLY A 306 -29.52 -31.22 -13.87
N GLU A 307 -30.44 -30.27 -14.04
CA GLU A 307 -30.94 -29.89 -15.36
C GLU A 307 -29.83 -29.26 -16.23
N GLN A 308 -29.82 -29.58 -17.54
CA GLN A 308 -28.85 -29.04 -18.48
C GLN A 308 -29.06 -27.52 -18.65
N GLY A 309 -27.97 -26.75 -18.52
CA GLY A 309 -27.97 -25.29 -18.66
C GLY A 309 -27.76 -24.53 -17.34
N PHE A 310 -27.95 -25.20 -16.19
CA PHE A 310 -27.75 -24.60 -14.87
C PHE A 310 -26.37 -24.94 -14.32
N LYS A 311 -25.58 -23.91 -14.02
CA LYS A 311 -24.22 -24.04 -13.47
C LYS A 311 -24.05 -23.26 -12.17
N VAL A 312 -23.12 -23.74 -11.34
CA VAL A 312 -22.59 -23.02 -10.18
C VAL A 312 -21.74 -21.83 -10.63
N ASP A 313 -21.68 -20.80 -9.81
CA ASP A 313 -20.90 -19.58 -10.07
C ASP A 313 -19.52 -19.66 -9.42
N ASP A 314 -18.50 -19.20 -10.14
CA ASP A 314 -17.17 -18.97 -9.58
C ASP A 314 -17.11 -17.59 -8.91
N ILE A 315 -16.95 -17.57 -7.60
CA ILE A 315 -16.91 -16.35 -6.79
C ILE A 315 -15.64 -15.50 -7.02
N ASP A 316 -14.61 -16.06 -7.64
CA ASP A 316 -13.31 -15.43 -7.85
C ASP A 316 -13.15 -14.88 -9.27
N HIS A 317 -14.02 -15.27 -10.20
CA HIS A 317 -14.10 -14.71 -11.55
C HIS A 317 -14.32 -13.19 -11.54
N PHE A 318 -13.61 -12.42 -12.39
CA PHE A 318 -13.73 -10.95 -12.46
C PHE A 318 -15.07 -10.44 -13.03
N GLY A 319 -15.91 -11.31 -13.60
CA GLY A 319 -17.32 -10.99 -13.84
C GLY A 319 -18.18 -10.99 -12.55
N ASN A 320 -17.67 -11.60 -11.47
CA ASN A 320 -18.32 -11.74 -10.16
C ASN A 320 -17.66 -10.89 -9.07
N ARG A 321 -16.47 -10.37 -9.33
CA ARG A 321 -15.78 -9.39 -8.49
C ARG A 321 -15.71 -8.04 -9.18
N ARG A 322 -15.91 -6.97 -8.43
CA ARG A 322 -15.87 -5.59 -8.92
C ARG A 322 -14.92 -4.75 -8.08
N ILE A 323 -14.40 -3.71 -8.68
CA ILE A 323 -13.60 -2.69 -8.02
C ILE A 323 -14.52 -1.56 -7.56
N ARG A 324 -14.44 -1.23 -6.27
CA ARG A 324 -14.87 0.05 -5.72
C ARG A 324 -13.72 1.03 -5.85
N THR A 325 -13.91 2.04 -6.70
CA THR A 325 -12.94 3.11 -6.91
C THR A 325 -13.09 4.19 -5.84
N VAL A 326 -12.16 5.14 -5.80
CA VAL A 326 -12.14 6.23 -4.79
C VAL A 326 -13.47 6.98 -4.70
N GLY A 327 -14.06 7.35 -5.84
CA GLY A 327 -15.32 8.08 -5.90
C GLY A 327 -16.48 7.33 -5.23
N GLU A 328 -16.62 6.03 -5.48
CA GLU A 328 -17.66 5.21 -4.85
C GLU A 328 -17.41 5.04 -3.33
N LEU A 329 -16.16 4.84 -2.92
CA LEU A 329 -15.82 4.70 -1.50
C LEU A 329 -16.16 5.97 -0.73
N VAL A 330 -15.82 7.13 -1.29
CA VAL A 330 -16.12 8.44 -0.71
C VAL A 330 -17.63 8.72 -0.74
N ALA A 331 -18.32 8.40 -1.84
CA ALA A 331 -19.78 8.52 -1.94
C ALA A 331 -20.49 7.70 -0.84
N ASN A 332 -20.02 6.50 -0.56
CA ASN A 332 -20.60 5.66 0.50
C ASN A 332 -20.43 6.30 1.90
N GLN A 333 -19.29 6.93 2.17
CA GLN A 333 -19.07 7.65 3.44
C GLN A 333 -19.91 8.92 3.54
N PHE A 334 -20.09 9.60 2.41
CA PHE A 334 -20.98 10.75 2.31
C PHE A 334 -22.45 10.33 2.58
N ARG A 335 -22.93 9.25 1.95
CA ARG A 335 -24.27 8.66 2.20
C ARG A 335 -24.48 8.31 3.67
N ILE A 336 -23.50 7.71 4.34
CA ILE A 336 -23.57 7.42 5.79
C ILE A 336 -23.70 8.71 6.60
N GLY A 337 -22.94 9.75 6.25
CA GLY A 337 -23.03 11.07 6.84
C GLY A 337 -24.41 11.72 6.64
N MET A 338 -24.92 11.65 5.42
CA MET A 338 -26.25 12.14 5.03
C MET A 338 -27.38 11.44 5.78
N SER A 339 -27.32 10.11 5.92
CA SER A 339 -28.35 9.35 6.67
C SER A 339 -28.39 9.75 8.16
N ARG A 340 -27.23 10.03 8.77
CA ARG A 340 -27.17 10.56 10.14
C ARG A 340 -27.72 11.99 10.22
N MET A 341 -27.40 12.83 9.24
CA MET A 341 -27.92 14.19 9.15
C MET A 341 -29.44 14.21 8.93
N GLU A 342 -29.98 13.34 8.07
CA GLU A 342 -31.40 13.21 7.80
C GLU A 342 -32.19 12.97 9.09
N ARG A 343 -31.68 12.08 9.95
CA ARG A 343 -32.29 11.83 11.27
C ARG A 343 -32.34 13.10 12.13
N VAL A 344 -31.27 13.89 12.15
CA VAL A 344 -31.22 15.16 12.89
C VAL A 344 -32.19 16.18 12.29
N VAL A 345 -32.31 16.25 10.97
CA VAL A 345 -33.26 17.13 10.27
C VAL A 345 -34.70 16.76 10.63
N ARG A 346 -35.05 15.46 10.62
CA ARG A 346 -36.39 14.98 11.03
C ARG A 346 -36.71 15.32 12.49
N GLU A 347 -35.74 15.15 13.39
CA GLU A 347 -35.89 15.47 14.81
C GLU A 347 -36.06 16.99 15.06
N ARG A 348 -35.31 17.82 14.33
CA ARG A 348 -35.43 19.28 14.40
C ARG A 348 -36.75 19.79 13.84
N MET A 349 -37.25 19.22 12.74
CA MET A 349 -38.56 19.55 12.19
C MET A 349 -39.72 19.29 13.16
N SER A 350 -39.58 18.32 14.06
CA SER A 350 -40.60 18.04 15.10
C SER A 350 -40.45 18.85 16.38
N SER A 351 -39.27 19.43 16.63
CA SER A 351 -38.97 20.11 17.90
C SER A 351 -38.95 21.64 17.81
N GLN A 352 -38.72 22.20 16.62
CA GLN A 352 -38.71 23.65 16.38
C GLN A 352 -40.09 24.16 15.95
N ASP A 353 -40.40 25.42 16.28
CA ASP A 353 -41.64 26.09 15.87
C ASP A 353 -41.65 26.38 14.37
N ILE A 354 -42.70 25.95 13.68
CA ILE A 354 -42.83 25.92 12.21
C ILE A 354 -42.52 27.27 11.54
N ASP A 355 -42.91 28.39 12.16
CA ASP A 355 -42.78 29.74 11.60
C ASP A 355 -41.33 30.26 11.61
N GLU A 356 -40.49 29.80 12.56
CA GLU A 356 -39.10 30.25 12.74
C GLU A 356 -38.08 29.36 12.00
N ILE A 357 -38.52 28.23 11.44
CA ILE A 357 -37.61 27.29 10.78
C ILE A 357 -37.06 27.89 9.48
N THR A 358 -35.73 27.79 9.33
CA THR A 358 -34.99 28.10 8.11
C THR A 358 -34.23 26.86 7.64
N PRO A 359 -33.89 26.74 6.34
CA PRO A 359 -33.03 25.65 5.86
C PRO A 359 -31.73 25.54 6.66
N GLN A 360 -31.08 26.67 6.97
CA GLN A 360 -29.83 26.69 7.72
C GLN A 360 -29.98 26.20 9.18
N SER A 361 -31.11 26.44 9.85
CA SER A 361 -31.31 25.97 11.23
C SER A 361 -31.54 24.45 11.32
N LEU A 362 -32.05 23.83 10.24
CA LEU A 362 -32.29 22.39 10.17
C LEU A 362 -31.01 21.60 9.89
N ILE A 363 -30.14 22.12 9.03
CA ILE A 363 -28.96 21.40 8.56
C ILE A 363 -27.85 21.42 9.64
N ASN A 364 -27.38 20.23 10.01
CA ASN A 364 -26.19 20.06 10.85
C ASN A 364 -25.16 19.23 10.09
N ILE A 365 -24.06 19.87 9.70
CA ILE A 365 -23.02 19.28 8.85
C ILE A 365 -22.03 18.37 9.61
N ARG A 366 -22.01 18.41 10.95
CA ARG A 366 -21.03 17.66 11.75
C ARG A 366 -20.98 16.16 11.43
N PRO A 367 -22.11 15.44 11.21
CA PRO A 367 -22.07 14.03 10.87
C PRO A 367 -21.38 13.72 9.52
N ILE A 368 -21.51 14.63 8.54
CA ILE A 368 -20.91 14.49 7.21
C ILE A 368 -19.41 14.72 7.30
N VAL A 369 -18.99 15.85 7.89
CA VAL A 369 -17.56 16.17 8.04
C VAL A 369 -16.86 15.12 8.89
N ALA A 370 -17.51 14.61 9.94
CA ALA A 370 -16.96 13.55 10.78
C ALA A 370 -16.76 12.23 10.02
N SER A 371 -17.72 11.79 9.19
CA SER A 371 -17.56 10.53 8.43
C SER A 371 -16.46 10.63 7.38
N ILE A 372 -16.34 11.78 6.71
CA ILE A 372 -15.27 12.03 5.73
C ILE A 372 -13.90 12.07 6.41
N LYS A 373 -13.76 12.81 7.53
CA LYS A 373 -12.52 12.86 8.29
C LYS A 373 -12.12 11.50 8.85
N GLU A 374 -13.08 10.71 9.34
CA GLU A 374 -12.85 9.34 9.81
C GLU A 374 -12.33 8.45 8.68
N PHE A 375 -12.93 8.53 7.49
CA PHE A 375 -12.49 7.79 6.31
C PHE A 375 -11.05 8.16 5.91
N PHE A 376 -10.76 9.43 5.66
CA PHE A 376 -9.43 9.84 5.21
C PHE A 376 -8.35 9.65 6.29
N GLY A 377 -8.71 9.78 7.57
CA GLY A 377 -7.78 9.67 8.69
C GLY A 377 -7.46 8.24 9.12
N SER A 378 -8.49 7.38 9.23
CA SER A 378 -8.39 6.08 9.91
C SER A 378 -8.70 4.85 9.04
N SER A 379 -9.26 5.03 7.84
CA SER A 379 -9.57 3.90 6.95
C SER A 379 -8.32 3.14 6.52
N GLN A 380 -8.40 1.81 6.47
CA GLN A 380 -7.35 0.96 5.91
C GLN A 380 -7.10 1.23 4.41
N LEU A 381 -8.09 1.79 3.71
CA LEU A 381 -8.00 2.12 2.28
C LEU A 381 -7.36 3.49 2.06
N SER A 382 -7.41 4.39 3.04
CA SER A 382 -6.70 5.68 3.01
C SER A 382 -5.30 5.49 3.59
N GLN A 383 -4.33 5.22 2.72
CA GLN A 383 -2.96 4.89 3.11
C GLN A 383 -2.06 6.11 2.93
N PHE A 384 -1.00 6.20 3.73
CA PHE A 384 0.09 7.12 3.44
C PHE A 384 0.66 6.80 2.06
N MET A 385 0.85 7.84 1.23
CA MET A 385 1.44 7.63 -0.08
C MET A 385 2.86 7.07 0.09
N ASP A 386 3.16 6.06 -0.73
CA ASP A 386 4.48 5.45 -0.75
C ASP A 386 5.30 6.16 -1.82
N GLN A 387 6.22 7.01 -1.36
CA GLN A 387 7.02 7.97 -2.11
C GLN A 387 8.51 7.66 -1.95
N ALA A 388 8.86 6.37 -1.91
CA ALA A 388 10.26 5.97 -1.99
C ALA A 388 10.88 6.42 -3.33
N ASN A 389 10.14 6.27 -4.43
CA ASN A 389 10.49 6.77 -5.76
C ASN A 389 9.20 6.94 -6.62
N PRO A 390 9.27 7.55 -7.83
CA PRO A 390 8.08 7.79 -8.65
C PRO A 390 7.32 6.52 -9.07
N LEU A 391 8.03 5.42 -9.33
CA LEU A 391 7.41 4.14 -9.69
C LEU A 391 6.57 3.60 -8.53
N THR A 392 7.07 3.72 -7.30
CA THR A 392 6.35 3.32 -6.10
C THR A 392 5.04 4.07 -5.96
N GLY A 393 5.06 5.40 -6.14
CA GLY A 393 3.88 6.24 -6.12
C GLY A 393 2.88 5.84 -7.20
N LEU A 394 3.34 5.63 -8.42
CA LEU A 394 2.51 5.21 -9.56
C LEU A 394 1.86 3.83 -9.33
N THR A 395 2.62 2.84 -8.90
CA THR A 395 2.07 1.52 -8.56
C THR A 395 1.06 1.63 -7.42
N HIS A 396 1.32 2.45 -6.40
CA HIS A 396 0.40 2.59 -5.27
C HIS A 396 -0.95 3.16 -5.73
N LYS A 397 -0.95 4.08 -6.70
CA LYS A 397 -2.18 4.64 -7.33
C LYS A 397 -3.01 3.60 -8.08
N ARG A 398 -2.37 2.56 -8.61
CA ARG A 398 -3.01 1.47 -9.37
C ARG A 398 -3.22 0.18 -8.58
N ARG A 399 -3.02 0.23 -7.25
CA ARG A 399 -3.12 -0.94 -6.37
C ARG A 399 -4.58 -1.34 -6.16
N LEU A 400 -4.81 -2.65 -6.18
CA LEU A 400 -6.09 -3.29 -5.87
C LEU A 400 -5.96 -4.03 -4.54
N SER A 401 -6.84 -3.74 -3.58
CA SER A 401 -6.86 -4.45 -2.30
C SER A 401 -8.17 -5.21 -2.11
N ALA A 402 -8.10 -6.51 -1.82
CA ALA A 402 -9.26 -7.30 -1.41
C ALA A 402 -9.62 -7.10 0.09
N LEU A 403 -8.81 -6.34 0.83
CA LEU A 403 -8.97 -6.08 2.26
C LEU A 403 -9.81 -4.81 2.51
N GLY A 404 -10.22 -4.62 3.75
CA GLY A 404 -10.93 -3.41 4.21
C GLY A 404 -12.44 -3.60 4.37
N PRO A 405 -13.18 -2.54 4.75
CA PRO A 405 -14.62 -2.61 5.03
C PRO A 405 -15.41 -3.14 3.84
N GLY A 406 -16.27 -4.15 4.05
CA GLY A 406 -17.04 -4.79 2.97
C GLY A 406 -16.26 -5.75 2.07
N GLY A 407 -14.94 -5.83 2.23
CA GLY A 407 -14.08 -6.83 1.60
C GLY A 407 -13.80 -8.01 2.55
N LEU A 408 -12.63 -8.61 2.42
CA LEU A 408 -12.17 -9.69 3.29
C LEU A 408 -11.55 -9.12 4.56
N ALA A 409 -11.88 -9.72 5.71
CA ALA A 409 -11.21 -9.40 6.96
C ALA A 409 -9.74 -9.84 6.86
N GLY A 410 -8.81 -8.91 7.09
CA GLY A 410 -7.39 -9.24 7.24
C GLY A 410 -7.13 -10.03 8.54
N HIS A 411 -5.90 -10.48 8.72
CA HIS A 411 -5.43 -11.25 9.90
C HIS A 411 -5.56 -10.54 11.27
N LYS A 412 -6.21 -9.38 11.35
CA LYS A 412 -6.38 -8.60 12.59
C LYS A 412 -7.64 -9.02 13.34
N SER A 413 -7.59 -10.17 13.99
CA SER A 413 -8.46 -10.50 15.13
C SER A 413 -7.85 -11.69 15.84
N GLY A 414 -7.25 -11.45 17.01
CA GLY A 414 -6.58 -12.42 17.89
C GLY A 414 -7.49 -13.49 18.51
N SER A 415 -8.58 -13.88 17.84
CA SER A 415 -9.39 -15.05 18.23
C SER A 415 -9.09 -16.20 17.30
N SER A 416 -8.21 -17.08 17.79
CA SER A 416 -7.91 -18.39 17.24
C SER A 416 -9.20 -19.21 17.08
N ARG A 417 -9.83 -19.17 15.89
CA ARG A 417 -10.61 -20.28 15.27
C ARG A 417 -11.30 -20.00 13.93
N ARG A 418 -11.46 -18.77 13.40
CA ARG A 418 -12.21 -18.55 12.11
C ARG A 418 -11.82 -17.30 11.29
N THR A 419 -10.56 -17.12 10.91
CA THR A 419 -10.17 -16.10 9.89
C THR A 419 -9.14 -16.63 8.89
N ASN A 420 -9.34 -17.85 8.38
CA ASN A 420 -8.61 -18.27 7.18
C ASN A 420 -9.29 -17.61 5.99
N VAL A 421 -8.71 -16.52 5.47
CA VAL A 421 -9.01 -16.11 4.10
C VAL A 421 -8.74 -17.33 3.21
N PRO A 422 -9.72 -17.83 2.43
CA PRO A 422 -9.53 -19.06 1.66
C PRO A 422 -8.33 -18.93 0.73
N THR A 423 -7.51 -19.97 0.63
CA THR A 423 -6.31 -20.00 -0.22
C THR A 423 -6.66 -19.69 -1.67
N ALA A 424 -7.81 -20.17 -2.16
CA ALA A 424 -8.32 -19.95 -3.51
C ALA A 424 -8.38 -18.46 -3.92
N VAL A 425 -8.70 -17.57 -2.96
CA VAL A 425 -8.78 -16.12 -3.26
C VAL A 425 -7.42 -15.49 -3.53
N ARG A 426 -6.34 -16.14 -3.09
CA ARG A 426 -4.97 -15.67 -3.31
C ARG A 426 -4.38 -16.16 -4.63
N ASP A 427 -5.02 -17.16 -5.25
CA ASP A 427 -4.53 -17.78 -6.47
C ASP A 427 -4.83 -16.91 -7.69
N VAL A 428 -4.10 -17.15 -8.77
CA VAL A 428 -4.28 -16.44 -10.03
C VAL A 428 -5.37 -17.14 -10.84
N HIS A 429 -6.46 -16.42 -11.13
CA HIS A 429 -7.54 -16.90 -12.00
C HIS A 429 -7.28 -16.47 -13.45
N ASN A 430 -7.67 -17.29 -14.44
CA ASN A 430 -7.60 -16.96 -15.88
C ASN A 430 -8.24 -15.62 -16.25
N SER A 431 -9.31 -15.18 -15.56
CA SER A 431 -9.99 -13.90 -15.81
C SER A 431 -9.15 -12.68 -15.42
N HIS A 432 -8.06 -12.87 -14.67
CA HIS A 432 -7.09 -11.82 -14.36
C HIS A 432 -6.29 -11.38 -15.59
N TYR A 433 -6.21 -12.21 -16.65
CA TYR A 433 -5.47 -11.90 -17.87
C TYR A 433 -5.86 -10.51 -18.41
N SER A 434 -4.86 -9.66 -18.65
CA SER A 434 -5.01 -8.27 -19.11
C SER A 434 -5.80 -7.32 -18.19
N ARG A 435 -6.14 -7.75 -16.97
CA ARG A 435 -6.92 -6.96 -16.00
C ARG A 435 -6.16 -6.69 -14.72
N MET A 436 -5.59 -7.73 -14.11
CA MET A 436 -4.75 -7.67 -12.92
C MET A 436 -3.44 -8.40 -13.18
N CYS A 437 -2.32 -7.78 -12.85
CA CYS A 437 -1.01 -8.38 -13.04
C CYS A 437 -0.87 -9.64 -12.17
N PRO A 438 -0.49 -10.80 -12.74
CA PRO A 438 -0.33 -12.04 -11.98
C PRO A 438 1.01 -12.10 -11.20
N ILE A 439 1.92 -11.17 -11.47
CA ILE A 439 3.28 -11.18 -10.89
C ILE A 439 3.43 -10.22 -9.71
N GLU A 440 2.86 -9.03 -9.80
CA GLU A 440 3.09 -7.97 -8.81
C GLU A 440 2.16 -8.12 -7.59
N THR A 441 2.68 -8.77 -6.54
CA THR A 441 2.03 -8.90 -5.22
C THR A 441 3.09 -8.88 -4.12
N PRO A 442 2.77 -8.43 -2.88
CA PRO A 442 3.65 -8.63 -1.74
C PRO A 442 3.92 -10.12 -1.46
N GLU A 443 5.16 -10.46 -1.07
CA GLU A 443 5.57 -11.84 -0.71
C GLU A 443 5.06 -12.30 0.66
N GLY A 444 4.67 -11.35 1.52
CA GLY A 444 4.30 -11.61 2.90
C GLY A 444 2.88 -12.17 3.08
N PRO A 445 2.25 -11.95 4.25
CA PRO A 445 0.93 -12.52 4.56
C PRO A 445 -0.20 -12.01 3.64
N ASN A 446 0.05 -10.94 2.90
CA ASN A 446 -0.88 -10.29 1.98
C ASN A 446 -0.76 -10.79 0.52
N ILE A 447 0.03 -11.84 0.27
CA ILE A 447 0.16 -12.44 -1.07
C ILE A 447 -1.21 -12.77 -1.68
N GLY A 448 -1.45 -12.34 -2.92
CA GLY A 448 -2.70 -12.54 -3.67
C GLY A 448 -3.88 -11.67 -3.20
N LEU A 449 -3.78 -11.03 -2.03
CA LEU A 449 -4.82 -10.12 -1.52
C LEU A 449 -4.62 -8.67 -1.95
N ILE A 450 -3.40 -8.35 -2.39
CA ILE A 450 -3.02 -7.04 -2.92
C ILE A 450 -2.36 -7.26 -4.27
N GLY A 451 -2.98 -6.76 -5.33
CA GLY A 451 -2.46 -6.80 -6.69
C GLY A 451 -2.35 -5.40 -7.29
N SER A 452 -1.92 -5.33 -8.54
CA SER A 452 -1.88 -4.10 -9.34
C SER A 452 -2.69 -4.28 -10.62
N LEU A 453 -3.33 -3.20 -11.09
CA LEU A 453 -3.96 -3.18 -12.41
C LEU A 453 -2.92 -3.46 -13.51
N ALA A 454 -3.34 -4.21 -14.52
CA ALA A 454 -2.55 -4.40 -15.75
C ALA A 454 -2.45 -3.09 -16.54
N LEU A 455 -1.53 -3.00 -17.50
CA LEU A 455 -1.19 -1.76 -18.21
C LEU A 455 -2.39 -1.08 -18.89
N TYR A 456 -3.10 -1.82 -19.75
CA TYR A 456 -4.21 -1.27 -20.55
C TYR A 456 -5.57 -1.42 -19.87
N ALA A 457 -5.62 -2.04 -18.68
CA ALA A 457 -6.88 -2.28 -17.97
C ALA A 457 -7.55 -0.96 -17.59
N ARG A 458 -8.88 -0.88 -17.81
CA ARG A 458 -9.73 0.22 -17.37
C ARG A 458 -10.89 -0.28 -16.52
N VAL A 459 -11.51 0.61 -15.75
CA VAL A 459 -12.66 0.28 -14.90
C VAL A 459 -13.90 0.97 -15.46
N ASN A 460 -14.92 0.20 -15.80
CA ASN A 460 -16.18 0.73 -16.33
C ASN A 460 -17.08 1.32 -15.23
N GLU A 461 -18.25 1.83 -15.61
CA GLU A 461 -19.21 2.48 -14.70
C GLU A 461 -19.75 1.55 -13.60
N TYR A 462 -19.89 0.25 -13.90
CA TYR A 462 -20.34 -0.76 -12.93
C TYR A 462 -19.24 -1.19 -11.95
N GLY A 463 -17.99 -0.82 -12.23
CA GLY A 463 -16.81 -1.21 -11.47
C GLY A 463 -16.18 -2.54 -11.93
N PHE A 464 -16.55 -3.08 -13.09
CA PHE A 464 -15.84 -4.22 -13.68
C PHE A 464 -14.60 -3.75 -14.44
N ILE A 465 -13.59 -4.62 -14.50
CA ILE A 465 -12.35 -4.34 -15.23
C ILE A 465 -12.51 -4.81 -16.67
N GLU A 466 -12.24 -3.92 -17.61
CA GLU A 466 -12.25 -4.18 -19.04
C GLU A 466 -10.82 -4.22 -19.58
N ALA A 467 -10.62 -5.07 -20.58
CA ALA A 467 -9.38 -5.16 -21.35
C ALA A 467 -9.68 -4.89 -22.84
N PRO A 468 -8.76 -4.24 -23.57
CA PRO A 468 -8.93 -3.98 -25.00
C PRO A 468 -8.46 -5.18 -25.83
N PHE A 469 -9.21 -5.51 -26.88
CA PHE A 469 -8.86 -6.53 -27.86
C PHE A 469 -9.10 -6.03 -29.28
N ARG A 470 -8.25 -6.48 -30.19
CA ARG A 470 -8.28 -6.17 -31.62
C ARG A 470 -9.22 -7.16 -32.32
N ARG A 471 -10.19 -6.69 -33.09
CA ARG A 471 -11.13 -7.55 -33.82
C ARG A 471 -10.46 -8.27 -34.99
N VAL A 472 -10.74 -9.55 -35.17
CA VAL A 472 -10.25 -10.38 -36.28
C VAL A 472 -11.42 -10.76 -37.17
N GLU A 473 -11.29 -10.51 -38.47
CA GLU A 473 -12.31 -10.88 -39.46
C GLU A 473 -11.70 -11.77 -40.53
N ASN A 474 -12.20 -13.01 -40.67
CA ASN A 474 -11.73 -13.99 -41.66
C ASN A 474 -10.20 -14.22 -41.64
N GLY A 475 -9.58 -14.18 -40.46
CA GLY A 475 -8.12 -14.33 -40.28
C GLY A 475 -7.29 -13.08 -40.56
N VAL A 476 -7.94 -11.91 -40.69
CA VAL A 476 -7.30 -10.59 -40.80
C VAL A 476 -7.52 -9.80 -39.52
N ALA A 477 -6.45 -9.37 -38.85
CA ALA A 477 -6.56 -8.50 -37.69
C ALA A 477 -6.86 -7.04 -38.13
N THR A 478 -7.98 -6.49 -37.69
CA THR A 478 -8.46 -5.13 -38.05
C THR A 478 -8.01 -4.09 -37.04
N ASP A 479 -7.95 -2.79 -37.36
CA ASP A 479 -7.55 -1.76 -36.38
C ASP A 479 -8.67 -1.38 -35.37
N GLN A 480 -9.82 -2.06 -35.43
CA GLN A 480 -10.90 -1.84 -34.48
C GLN A 480 -10.59 -2.49 -33.13
N ILE A 481 -10.66 -1.69 -32.07
CA ILE A 481 -10.42 -2.12 -30.69
C ILE A 481 -11.75 -2.12 -29.94
N ASP A 482 -12.13 -3.29 -29.44
CA ASP A 482 -13.31 -3.48 -28.61
C ASP A 482 -12.86 -3.78 -27.16
N TRP A 483 -13.52 -3.13 -26.20
CA TRP A 483 -13.24 -3.31 -24.77
C TRP A 483 -14.22 -4.32 -24.18
N MET A 484 -13.71 -5.36 -23.53
CA MET A 484 -14.55 -6.46 -23.04
C MET A 484 -14.35 -6.73 -21.55
N THR A 485 -15.47 -6.98 -20.85
CA THR A 485 -15.44 -7.51 -19.48
C THR A 485 -15.06 -8.99 -19.48
N ALA A 486 -14.74 -9.54 -18.30
CA ALA A 486 -14.29 -10.93 -18.19
C ALA A 486 -15.33 -11.94 -18.70
N ASP A 487 -16.62 -11.68 -18.48
CA ASP A 487 -17.72 -12.54 -18.90
C ASP A 487 -18.09 -12.42 -20.38
N GLU A 488 -17.75 -11.32 -21.03
CA GLU A 488 -17.86 -11.16 -22.48
C GLU A 488 -16.72 -11.87 -23.20
N GLU A 489 -15.51 -11.75 -22.65
CA GLU A 489 -14.31 -12.40 -23.17
C GLU A 489 -14.48 -13.92 -23.34
N GLU A 490 -15.10 -14.61 -22.37
CA GLU A 490 -15.24 -16.06 -22.43
C GLU A 490 -16.16 -16.58 -23.56
N LYS A 491 -16.83 -15.68 -24.28
CA LYS A 491 -17.67 -16.04 -25.44
C LYS A 491 -16.88 -16.11 -26.74
N HIS A 492 -15.63 -15.68 -26.72
CA HIS A 492 -14.81 -15.46 -27.90
C HIS A 492 -13.52 -16.27 -27.85
N VAL A 493 -12.94 -16.53 -29.02
CA VAL A 493 -11.61 -17.16 -29.16
C VAL A 493 -10.58 -16.07 -29.44
N ILE A 494 -9.55 -15.98 -28.60
CA ILE A 494 -8.63 -14.83 -28.58
C ILE A 494 -7.18 -15.24 -28.81
N ALA A 495 -6.59 -14.78 -29.90
CA ALA A 495 -5.19 -15.01 -30.23
C ALA A 495 -4.24 -14.08 -29.43
N PRO A 496 -3.05 -14.54 -29.02
CA PRO A 496 -2.06 -13.70 -28.35
C PRO A 496 -1.39 -12.71 -29.32
N ALA A 497 -0.88 -11.61 -28.79
CA ALA A 497 -0.34 -10.50 -29.59
C ALA A 497 0.95 -10.87 -30.36
N ASN A 498 1.66 -11.92 -29.90
CA ASN A 498 2.87 -12.42 -30.55
C ASN A 498 2.60 -13.39 -31.70
N THR A 499 1.33 -13.64 -32.04
CA THR A 499 0.97 -14.41 -33.23
C THR A 499 1.47 -13.66 -34.47
N PRO A 500 2.29 -14.29 -35.36
CA PRO A 500 2.89 -13.56 -36.47
C PRO A 500 1.84 -13.05 -37.46
N LEU A 501 1.95 -11.77 -37.82
CA LEU A 501 1.11 -11.07 -38.79
C LEU A 501 1.97 -10.57 -39.96
N ASP A 502 1.41 -10.56 -41.18
CA ASP A 502 2.00 -9.82 -42.29
C ASP A 502 1.86 -8.31 -42.04
N PRO A 503 2.95 -7.53 -41.95
CA PRO A 503 2.88 -6.09 -41.69
C PRO A 503 2.08 -5.28 -42.73
N LYS A 504 1.86 -5.81 -43.93
CA LYS A 504 1.13 -5.11 -45.01
C LYS A 504 -0.35 -5.45 -45.05
N THR A 505 -0.71 -6.70 -44.79
CA THR A 505 -2.10 -7.18 -44.93
C THR A 505 -2.78 -7.43 -43.59
N ASN A 506 -2.04 -7.48 -42.48
CA ASN A 506 -2.50 -7.92 -41.15
C ASN A 506 -3.12 -9.33 -41.15
N GLU A 507 -2.81 -10.16 -42.14
CA GLU A 507 -3.19 -11.58 -42.14
C GLU A 507 -2.24 -12.37 -41.25
N PHE A 508 -2.76 -13.41 -40.60
CA PHE A 508 -1.92 -14.38 -39.89
C PHE A 508 -0.99 -15.09 -40.87
N ILE A 509 0.28 -15.19 -40.48
CA ILE A 509 1.32 -15.84 -41.27
C ILE A 509 2.10 -16.86 -40.44
N MET A 510 2.62 -17.88 -41.11
CA MET A 510 3.55 -18.85 -40.54
C MET A 510 4.70 -19.06 -41.54
N THR A 511 5.88 -19.38 -41.02
CA THR A 511 7.01 -19.84 -41.85
C THR A 511 6.98 -21.36 -41.90
N ASP A 512 6.90 -21.95 -43.10
CA ASP A 512 6.98 -23.40 -43.28
C ASP A 512 8.41 -23.96 -43.10
N ALA A 513 8.55 -25.29 -43.16
CA ALA A 513 9.84 -25.96 -42.98
C ALA A 513 10.86 -25.61 -44.09
N GLU A 514 10.38 -25.13 -45.24
CA GLU A 514 11.15 -24.65 -46.39
C GLU A 514 11.47 -23.15 -46.33
N GLY A 515 11.02 -22.43 -45.29
CA GLY A 515 11.29 -21.01 -45.07
C GLY A 515 10.37 -20.05 -45.81
N LYS A 516 9.25 -20.52 -46.38
CA LYS A 516 8.28 -19.71 -47.11
C LYS A 516 7.15 -19.26 -46.18
N ILE A 517 6.73 -18.01 -46.37
CA ILE A 517 5.61 -17.41 -45.65
C ILE A 517 4.30 -17.94 -46.25
N VAL A 518 3.50 -18.61 -45.43
CA VAL A 518 2.21 -19.19 -45.80
C VAL A 518 1.15 -18.83 -44.77
N ARG A 519 -0.14 -18.87 -45.17
CA ARG A 519 -1.25 -18.71 -44.25
C ARG A 519 -1.36 -19.96 -43.36
N PRO A 520 -1.37 -19.84 -42.02
CA PRO A 520 -1.51 -20.98 -41.14
C PRO A 520 -2.91 -21.59 -41.26
N HIS A 521 -3.02 -22.91 -41.07
CA HIS A 521 -4.31 -23.58 -40.96
C HIS A 521 -4.93 -23.35 -39.59
N SER A 522 -4.10 -23.37 -38.55
CA SER A 522 -4.48 -23.17 -37.16
C SER A 522 -3.47 -22.28 -36.43
N VAL A 523 -3.92 -21.62 -35.37
CA VAL A 523 -3.12 -20.74 -34.51
C VAL A 523 -3.40 -21.03 -33.05
N ILE A 524 -2.45 -20.74 -32.17
CA ILE A 524 -2.65 -20.87 -30.73
C ILE A 524 -3.55 -19.71 -30.28
N ALA A 525 -4.68 -20.02 -29.66
CA ALA A 525 -5.58 -19.04 -29.08
C ALA A 525 -6.10 -19.51 -27.72
N ARG A 526 -6.52 -18.55 -26.89
CA ARG A 526 -7.24 -18.85 -25.65
C ARG A 526 -8.69 -19.16 -26.00
N THR A 527 -9.14 -20.35 -25.62
CA THR A 527 -10.48 -20.85 -25.90
C THR A 527 -11.06 -21.58 -24.69
N ARG A 528 -12.24 -22.19 -24.84
CA ARG A 528 -12.84 -23.07 -23.83
C ARG A 528 -12.27 -24.48 -23.94
N ASP A 529 -11.83 -25.00 -22.80
CA ASP A 529 -11.32 -26.36 -22.67
C ASP A 529 -12.46 -27.40 -22.68
N PHE A 530 -12.10 -28.69 -22.72
CA PHE A 530 -13.10 -29.79 -22.73
C PHE A 530 -13.99 -29.83 -21.49
N ASP A 531 -13.48 -29.36 -20.34
CA ASP A 531 -14.24 -29.23 -19.10
C ASP A 531 -15.15 -27.98 -19.06
N GLY A 532 -15.09 -27.15 -20.10
CA GLY A 532 -15.84 -25.90 -20.26
C GLY A 532 -15.20 -24.69 -19.61
N SER A 533 -14.03 -24.82 -18.98
CA SER A 533 -13.26 -23.71 -18.41
C SER A 533 -12.63 -22.85 -19.52
N PHE A 534 -12.63 -21.53 -19.36
CA PHE A 534 -12.07 -20.62 -20.36
C PHE A 534 -10.64 -20.20 -19.99
N GLY A 535 -9.78 -20.05 -20.99
CA GLY A 535 -8.47 -19.41 -20.86
C GLY A 535 -7.27 -20.31 -21.10
N ALA A 536 -7.48 -21.62 -21.32
CA ALA A 536 -6.40 -22.51 -21.73
C ALA A 536 -5.98 -22.23 -23.19
N PRO A 537 -4.67 -22.24 -23.51
CA PRO A 537 -4.20 -22.13 -24.87
C PRO A 537 -4.45 -23.44 -25.62
N ALA A 538 -5.12 -23.38 -26.77
CA ALA A 538 -5.33 -24.51 -27.66
C ALA A 538 -5.06 -24.09 -29.12
N ASP A 539 -4.79 -25.08 -29.97
CA ASP A 539 -4.63 -24.89 -31.41
C ASP A 539 -6.01 -24.84 -32.06
N VAL A 540 -6.37 -23.70 -32.66
CA VAL A 540 -7.70 -23.44 -33.23
C VAL A 540 -7.59 -23.07 -34.71
N PRO A 541 -8.58 -23.45 -35.55
CA PRO A 541 -8.65 -22.96 -36.92
C PRO A 541 -8.63 -21.44 -36.98
N VAL A 542 -7.91 -20.87 -37.95
CA VAL A 542 -7.80 -19.40 -38.13
C VAL A 542 -9.17 -18.73 -38.35
N GLU A 543 -10.12 -19.46 -38.90
CA GLU A 543 -11.49 -18.98 -39.14
C GLU A 543 -12.33 -18.85 -37.87
N ASP A 544 -11.96 -19.55 -36.79
CA ASP A 544 -12.66 -19.51 -35.50
C ASP A 544 -12.13 -18.40 -34.56
N VAL A 545 -11.09 -17.68 -34.97
CA VAL A 545 -10.48 -16.62 -34.15
C VAL A 545 -11.27 -15.32 -34.31
N ASP A 546 -11.89 -14.88 -33.22
CA ASP A 546 -12.71 -13.66 -33.18
C ASP A 546 -11.87 -12.39 -32.87
N TYR A 547 -10.89 -12.51 -31.98
CA TYR A 547 -10.12 -11.38 -31.48
C TYR A 547 -8.63 -11.71 -31.30
N MET A 548 -7.83 -10.67 -31.14
CA MET A 548 -6.40 -10.73 -30.84
C MET A 548 -6.03 -9.71 -29.76
N ASP A 549 -5.06 -10.03 -28.92
CA ASP A 549 -4.50 -9.10 -27.93
C ASP A 549 -3.88 -7.85 -28.59
N VAL A 550 -3.96 -6.68 -27.96
CA VAL A 550 -3.44 -5.41 -28.54
C VAL A 550 -1.92 -5.27 -28.41
N SER A 551 -1.33 -5.90 -27.40
CA SER A 551 0.09 -5.77 -27.09
C SER A 551 0.58 -6.95 -26.25
N PRO A 552 1.80 -7.49 -26.47
CA PRO A 552 2.31 -8.62 -25.68
C PRO A 552 2.41 -8.31 -24.18
N ARG A 553 2.73 -7.06 -23.83
CA ARG A 553 2.87 -6.60 -22.43
C ARG A 553 1.53 -6.36 -21.73
N GLN A 554 0.39 -6.54 -22.38
CA GLN A 554 -0.91 -6.13 -21.83
C GLN A 554 -1.31 -6.84 -20.52
N MET A 555 -0.78 -8.04 -20.27
CA MET A 555 -1.10 -8.83 -19.08
C MET A 555 -0.40 -8.36 -17.79
N LEU A 556 0.64 -7.52 -17.93
CA LEU A 556 1.54 -7.16 -16.84
C LEU A 556 1.21 -5.79 -16.26
N SER A 557 1.75 -5.50 -15.07
CA SER A 557 1.72 -4.17 -14.47
C SER A 557 2.88 -3.30 -14.94
N VAL A 558 2.84 -2.02 -14.57
CA VAL A 558 3.89 -1.04 -14.86
C VAL A 558 5.27 -1.52 -14.37
N ALA A 559 5.37 -1.93 -13.09
CA ALA A 559 6.64 -2.33 -12.49
C ALA A 559 7.23 -3.61 -13.11
N ALA A 560 6.39 -4.60 -13.42
CA ALA A 560 6.82 -5.83 -14.07
C ALA A 560 7.33 -5.58 -15.50
N THR A 561 6.72 -4.63 -16.22
CA THR A 561 7.10 -4.30 -17.61
C THR A 561 8.40 -3.50 -17.71
N LEU A 562 8.93 -2.98 -16.60
CA LEU A 562 10.24 -2.31 -16.57
C LEU A 562 11.43 -3.28 -16.46
N ILE A 563 11.17 -4.58 -16.37
CA ILE A 563 12.18 -5.64 -16.34
C ILE A 563 12.43 -6.11 -17.78
N PRO A 564 13.60 -5.81 -18.39
CA PRO A 564 13.93 -6.33 -19.71
C PRO A 564 14.12 -7.86 -19.65
N PHE A 565 13.98 -8.57 -20.77
CA PHE A 565 14.18 -10.03 -20.84
C PHE A 565 13.35 -10.83 -19.84
N LEU A 566 12.17 -10.31 -19.51
CA LEU A 566 11.30 -10.90 -18.49
C LEU A 566 10.93 -12.36 -18.81
N GLU A 567 10.75 -12.67 -20.08
CA GLU A 567 10.45 -14.01 -20.59
C GLU A 567 11.52 -15.06 -20.26
N HIS A 568 12.71 -14.66 -19.83
CA HIS A 568 13.82 -15.52 -19.43
C HIS A 568 13.96 -15.68 -17.90
N ASP A 569 13.07 -15.07 -17.12
CA ASP A 569 13.08 -15.12 -15.66
C ASP A 569 11.91 -15.94 -15.09
N ASP A 570 12.19 -16.73 -14.06
CA ASP A 570 11.13 -17.37 -13.28
C ASP A 570 10.25 -16.33 -12.56
N ALA A 571 8.93 -16.60 -12.54
CA ALA A 571 7.93 -15.70 -11.98
C ALA A 571 8.21 -15.29 -10.52
N LYS A 572 8.81 -16.17 -9.69
CA LYS A 572 9.15 -15.84 -8.30
C LYS A 572 10.22 -14.76 -8.25
N ARG A 573 11.20 -14.80 -9.15
CA ARG A 573 12.27 -13.79 -9.21
C ARG A 573 11.79 -12.49 -9.82
N THR A 574 10.94 -12.57 -10.83
CA THR A 574 10.28 -11.38 -11.35
C THR A 574 9.45 -10.66 -10.30
N LEU A 575 8.66 -11.40 -9.52
CA LEU A 575 7.88 -10.82 -8.42
C LEU A 575 8.78 -10.05 -7.45
N MET A 576 9.91 -10.65 -7.05
CA MET A 576 10.91 -9.97 -6.21
C MET A 576 11.48 -8.74 -6.92
N GLY A 577 11.81 -8.84 -8.21
CA GLY A 577 12.36 -7.75 -9.03
C GLY A 577 11.43 -6.54 -9.11
N ALA A 578 10.15 -6.77 -9.43
CA ALA A 578 9.12 -5.74 -9.45
C ALA A 578 8.93 -5.10 -8.06
N ASN A 579 8.95 -5.91 -7.00
CA ASN A 579 8.84 -5.42 -5.62
C ASN A 579 10.06 -4.58 -5.19
N MET A 580 11.27 -4.97 -5.59
CA MET A 580 12.51 -4.28 -5.20
C MET A 580 12.71 -2.98 -5.97
N GLN A 581 12.25 -2.87 -7.21
CA GLN A 581 12.23 -1.58 -7.93
C GLN A 581 11.46 -0.50 -7.16
N ARG A 582 10.39 -0.87 -6.45
CA ARG A 582 9.64 0.04 -5.58
C ARG A 582 10.35 0.42 -4.28
N GLN A 583 11.39 -0.32 -3.91
CA GLN A 583 12.22 -0.05 -2.74
C GLN A 583 13.49 0.72 -3.10
N ALA A 584 13.72 1.00 -4.39
CA ALA A 584 14.87 1.76 -4.83
C ALA A 584 14.80 3.19 -4.28
N VAL A 585 15.93 3.72 -3.81
CA VAL A 585 16.02 5.07 -3.25
C VAL A 585 16.58 6.06 -4.28
N PRO A 586 16.11 7.32 -4.31
CA PRO A 586 16.57 8.31 -5.27
C PRO A 586 18.03 8.66 -5.02
N LEU A 587 18.83 8.56 -6.08
CA LEU A 587 20.25 8.89 -6.07
C LEU A 587 20.46 10.38 -6.30
N VAL A 588 21.61 10.91 -5.86
CA VAL A 588 22.00 12.30 -6.16
C VAL A 588 22.12 12.51 -7.68
N HIS A 589 22.71 11.54 -8.38
CA HIS A 589 22.91 11.54 -9.82
C HIS A 589 22.19 10.36 -10.47
N PRO A 590 20.85 10.40 -10.66
CA PRO A 590 20.16 9.32 -11.35
C PRO A 590 20.62 9.25 -12.81
N ALA A 591 20.74 8.04 -13.34
CA ALA A 591 21.08 7.77 -14.73
C ALA A 591 20.06 6.80 -15.32
N ALA A 592 19.51 7.09 -16.49
CA ALA A 592 18.56 6.16 -17.11
C ALA A 592 19.27 4.85 -17.52
N PRO A 593 18.55 3.72 -17.55
CA PRO A 593 19.14 2.44 -17.91
C PRO A 593 19.52 2.41 -19.38
N TYR A 594 20.74 1.93 -19.69
CA TYR A 594 21.16 1.65 -21.06
C TYR A 594 20.26 0.61 -21.70
N VAL A 595 19.88 -0.43 -20.96
CA VAL A 595 18.92 -1.45 -21.39
C VAL A 595 17.57 -1.18 -20.73
N GLY A 596 16.63 -0.59 -21.46
CA GLY A 596 15.26 -0.34 -20.98
C GLY A 596 14.23 -1.23 -21.66
N THR A 597 12.95 -0.98 -21.45
CA THR A 597 11.83 -1.64 -22.15
C THR A 597 11.00 -0.69 -23.01
N GLY A 598 11.23 0.62 -22.88
CA GLY A 598 10.44 1.68 -23.51
C GLY A 598 9.31 2.19 -22.61
N MET A 599 9.05 1.54 -21.48
CA MET A 599 8.05 1.96 -20.50
C MET A 599 8.55 3.07 -19.58
N GLU A 600 9.86 3.29 -19.49
CA GLU A 600 10.50 4.21 -18.54
C GLU A 600 9.99 5.65 -18.68
N ARG A 601 9.83 6.11 -19.93
CA ARG A 601 9.29 7.44 -20.22
C ARG A 601 7.85 7.57 -19.76
N ARG A 602 6.98 6.65 -20.19
CA ARG A 602 5.55 6.72 -19.84
C ARG A 602 5.34 6.62 -18.33
N ALA A 603 6.10 5.75 -17.65
CA ALA A 603 6.04 5.60 -16.19
C ALA A 603 6.47 6.88 -15.46
N ALA A 604 7.51 7.58 -15.94
CA ALA A 604 7.95 8.84 -15.35
C ALA A 604 6.92 9.96 -15.56
N LEU A 605 6.42 10.15 -16.79
CA LEU A 605 5.45 11.21 -17.12
C LEU A 605 4.11 11.02 -16.38
N ASP A 606 3.57 9.80 -16.36
CA ASP A 606 2.28 9.52 -15.71
C ASP A 606 2.39 9.42 -14.17
N SER A 607 3.60 9.35 -13.60
CA SER A 607 3.77 9.34 -12.14
C SER A 607 3.25 10.62 -11.47
N GLY A 608 3.31 11.74 -12.19
CA GLY A 608 3.02 13.09 -11.71
C GLY A 608 4.20 13.79 -11.03
N GLU A 609 5.36 13.15 -10.88
CA GLU A 609 6.55 13.72 -10.23
C GLU A 609 7.42 14.56 -11.19
N VAL A 610 7.24 14.39 -12.51
CA VAL A 610 7.91 15.19 -13.54
C VAL A 610 7.08 16.43 -13.82
N THR A 611 7.72 17.60 -13.90
CA THR A 611 7.01 18.85 -14.21
C THR A 611 6.78 18.95 -15.71
N LEU A 612 5.51 18.90 -16.15
CA LEU A 612 5.12 18.92 -17.56
C LEU A 612 4.60 20.30 -17.99
N ALA A 613 4.86 20.67 -19.25
CA ALA A 613 4.31 21.87 -19.85
C ALA A 613 2.78 21.75 -20.01
N LYS A 614 2.02 22.71 -19.47
CA LYS A 614 0.56 22.76 -19.57
C LYS A 614 0.11 23.19 -20.97
N ASN A 615 0.85 24.11 -21.57
CA ASN A 615 0.60 24.68 -22.89
C ASN A 615 1.88 24.68 -23.72
N ALA A 616 1.75 24.56 -25.04
CA ALA A 616 2.86 24.74 -25.95
C ALA A 616 3.31 26.22 -25.98
N GLY A 617 4.61 26.47 -25.95
CA GLY A 617 5.15 27.82 -25.82
C GLY A 617 6.68 27.90 -25.87
N GLU A 618 7.20 29.09 -25.59
CA GLU A 618 8.64 29.36 -25.54
C GLU A 618 9.08 29.60 -24.09
N VAL A 619 10.18 28.97 -23.67
CA VAL A 619 10.75 29.15 -22.32
C VAL A 619 11.45 30.51 -22.25
N ILE A 620 10.87 31.45 -21.50
CA ILE A 620 11.43 32.80 -21.36
C ILE A 620 12.32 32.94 -20.10
N PHE A 621 12.12 32.06 -19.12
CA PHE A 621 12.89 32.06 -17.87
C PHE A 621 13.01 30.63 -17.35
N ALA A 622 14.21 30.24 -16.94
CA ALA A 622 14.47 28.97 -16.26
C ALA A 622 15.62 29.15 -15.26
N ASP A 623 15.35 28.86 -13.99
CA ASP A 623 16.35 28.71 -12.94
C ASP A 623 16.09 27.43 -12.13
N ALA A 624 16.87 27.19 -11.08
CA ALA A 624 16.73 25.97 -10.28
C ALA A 624 15.42 25.87 -9.48
N ALA A 625 14.68 26.96 -9.28
CA ALA A 625 13.48 27.03 -8.44
C ALA A 625 12.19 27.27 -9.24
N LYS A 626 12.27 27.87 -10.43
CA LYS A 626 11.11 28.16 -11.27
C LYS A 626 11.41 28.20 -12.76
N ILE A 627 10.37 27.91 -13.55
CA ILE A 627 10.37 27.97 -15.00
C ILE A 627 9.15 28.79 -15.45
N ILE A 628 9.32 29.65 -16.46
CA ILE A 628 8.22 30.44 -17.05
C ILE A 628 8.15 30.17 -18.54
N VAL A 629 6.99 29.70 -18.99
CA VAL A 629 6.69 29.40 -20.40
C VAL A 629 5.71 30.42 -20.93
N LYS A 630 6.07 31.10 -22.02
CA LYS A 630 5.21 32.06 -22.72
C LYS A 630 4.44 31.32 -23.81
N HIS A 631 3.11 31.38 -23.74
CA HIS A 631 2.22 30.80 -24.73
C HIS A 631 1.35 31.88 -25.38
N ALA A 632 0.55 31.53 -26.39
CA ALA A 632 -0.28 32.49 -27.13
C ALA A 632 -1.32 33.22 -26.26
N GLY A 633 -1.71 32.64 -25.12
CA GLY A 633 -2.74 33.16 -24.22
C GLY A 633 -2.22 33.79 -22.93
N GLY A 634 -0.90 33.84 -22.69
CA GLY A 634 -0.34 34.29 -21.42
C GLY A 634 1.05 33.75 -21.10
N MET A 635 1.35 33.71 -19.80
CA MET A 635 2.56 33.10 -19.24
C MET A 635 2.16 32.10 -18.17
N ASP A 636 2.71 30.89 -18.26
CA ASP A 636 2.59 29.86 -17.24
C ASP A 636 3.84 29.87 -16.35
N GLU A 637 3.67 29.99 -15.04
CA GLU A 637 4.75 29.89 -14.04
C GLU A 637 4.70 28.53 -13.34
N TYR A 638 5.87 27.87 -13.25
CA TYR A 638 6.05 26.56 -12.63
C TYR A 638 7.07 26.68 -11.50
N HIS A 639 6.65 26.36 -10.27
CA HIS A 639 7.55 26.25 -9.12
C HIS A 639 8.08 24.82 -8.99
N LEU A 640 9.38 24.69 -8.75
CA LEU A 640 10.09 23.42 -8.65
C LEU A 640 10.37 23.07 -7.20
N ALA A 641 10.02 21.85 -6.79
CA ALA A 641 10.33 21.34 -5.45
C ALA A 641 11.84 21.15 -5.27
N LYS A 642 12.43 21.75 -4.23
CA LYS A 642 13.88 21.67 -3.93
C LYS A 642 14.12 21.13 -2.54
N TYR A 643 14.84 20.01 -2.47
CA TYR A 643 15.23 19.35 -1.22
C TYR A 643 14.06 19.17 -0.24
N GLN A 644 12.88 18.83 -0.76
CA GLN A 644 11.71 18.54 0.06
C GLN A 644 11.77 17.10 0.58
N ARG A 645 11.25 16.88 1.79
CA ARG A 645 11.17 15.57 2.41
C ARG A 645 9.98 14.77 1.85
N SER A 646 10.22 13.54 1.41
CA SER A 646 9.13 12.59 1.11
C SER A 646 8.59 11.90 2.37
N ASN A 647 7.42 11.24 2.28
CA ASN A 647 6.86 10.45 3.39
C ASN A 647 7.85 9.42 3.98
N GLN A 648 8.67 8.79 3.14
CA GLN A 648 9.70 7.80 3.52
C GLN A 648 11.06 8.44 3.84
N SER A 649 11.10 9.76 4.05
CA SER A 649 12.32 10.52 4.37
C SER A 649 13.38 10.50 3.26
N THR A 650 12.96 10.26 2.01
CA THR A 650 13.81 10.45 0.83
C THR A 650 13.77 11.92 0.37
N CYS A 651 14.62 12.28 -0.58
CA CYS A 651 14.72 13.63 -1.11
C CYS A 651 13.91 13.79 -2.41
N ILE A 652 12.97 14.73 -2.42
CA ILE A 652 12.28 15.22 -3.61
C ILE A 652 13.02 16.48 -4.09
N ASN A 653 13.63 16.40 -5.26
CA ASN A 653 14.40 17.49 -5.83
C ASN A 653 14.25 17.54 -7.35
N HIS A 654 13.67 18.64 -7.84
CA HIS A 654 13.43 18.88 -9.25
C HIS A 654 14.63 19.61 -9.88
N ARG A 655 14.95 19.24 -11.12
CA ARG A 655 16.05 19.82 -11.91
C ARG A 655 15.51 20.26 -13.28
N PRO A 656 15.64 21.55 -13.64
CA PRO A 656 15.26 22.02 -14.97
C PRO A 656 16.01 21.26 -16.06
N LEU A 657 15.27 20.85 -17.10
CA LEU A 657 15.83 20.25 -18.32
C LEU A 657 15.97 21.28 -19.45
N VAL A 658 14.96 22.14 -19.55
CA VAL A 658 14.86 23.16 -20.61
C VAL A 658 15.78 24.35 -20.34
N ARG A 659 16.18 25.01 -21.42
CA ARG A 659 16.95 26.25 -21.42
C ARG A 659 16.10 27.40 -21.91
N VAL A 660 16.52 28.62 -21.56
CA VAL A 660 15.86 29.84 -22.07
C VAL A 660 16.01 29.91 -23.59
N GLY A 661 14.89 30.11 -24.28
CA GLY A 661 14.77 30.10 -25.74
C GLY A 661 14.33 28.75 -26.34
N ASP A 662 14.22 27.69 -25.54
CA ASP A 662 13.68 26.42 -26.01
C ASP A 662 12.18 26.53 -26.29
N THR A 663 11.73 25.89 -27.36
CA THR A 663 10.30 25.77 -27.70
C THR A 663 9.81 24.41 -27.20
N VAL A 664 8.72 24.42 -26.42
CA VAL A 664 8.17 23.23 -25.77
C VAL A 664 6.76 22.94 -26.25
N GLU A 665 6.42 21.66 -26.37
CA GLU A 665 5.06 21.20 -26.68
C GLU A 665 4.24 20.92 -25.41
N GLN A 666 2.92 20.86 -25.55
CA GLN A 666 2.05 20.49 -24.44
C GLN A 666 2.34 19.06 -23.98
N GLY A 667 2.55 18.87 -22.67
CA GLY A 667 2.88 17.57 -22.07
C GLY A 667 4.37 17.24 -22.10
N GLU A 668 5.23 18.12 -22.64
CA GLU A 668 6.68 17.91 -22.65
C GLU A 668 7.29 18.13 -21.24
N PRO A 669 8.27 17.31 -20.81
CA PRO A 669 8.94 17.49 -19.53
C PRO A 669 9.79 18.77 -19.49
N LEU A 670 9.48 19.66 -18.56
CA LEU A 670 10.23 20.90 -18.29
C LEU A 670 11.36 20.68 -17.28
N ALA A 671 11.12 19.82 -16.29
CA ALA A 671 12.07 19.50 -15.23
C ALA A 671 11.93 18.04 -14.79
N ASP A 672 13.08 17.38 -14.58
CA ASP A 672 13.14 16.05 -13.98
C ASP A 672 12.90 16.11 -12.48
N GLY A 673 12.19 15.13 -11.95
CA GLY A 673 11.99 14.91 -10.51
C GLY A 673 13.03 13.96 -9.89
N PRO A 674 12.71 13.36 -8.73
CA PRO A 674 13.54 12.32 -8.12
C PRO A 674 13.53 11.05 -8.99
N SER A 675 14.68 10.38 -9.13
CA SER A 675 14.80 9.15 -9.93
C SER A 675 14.29 9.26 -11.38
N THR A 676 14.53 10.41 -12.01
CA THR A 676 14.27 10.63 -13.44
C THR A 676 15.46 11.30 -14.12
N ASP A 677 15.66 10.97 -15.40
CA ASP A 677 16.75 11.45 -16.23
C ASP A 677 16.25 11.66 -17.67
N HIS A 678 16.14 12.92 -18.11
CA HIS A 678 15.57 13.36 -19.39
C HIS A 678 14.13 12.83 -19.63
N GLY A 679 13.27 12.93 -18.62
CA GLY A 679 11.88 12.48 -18.72
C GLY A 679 11.69 10.96 -18.70
N GLU A 680 12.74 10.18 -18.42
CA GLU A 680 12.68 8.73 -18.25
C GLU A 680 12.94 8.32 -16.80
N LEU A 681 12.35 7.20 -16.37
CA LEU A 681 12.58 6.65 -15.05
C LEU A 681 14.02 6.13 -14.90
N ALA A 682 14.69 6.59 -13.85
CA ALA A 682 16.09 6.32 -13.54
C ALA A 682 16.25 5.96 -12.04
N LEU A 683 15.98 4.68 -11.73
CA LEU A 683 15.98 4.16 -10.35
C LEU A 683 17.38 3.83 -9.79
N GLY A 684 18.40 3.76 -10.63
CA GLY A 684 19.73 3.25 -10.27
C GLY A 684 20.86 3.73 -11.18
N GLN A 685 21.89 2.90 -11.31
CA GLN A 685 23.09 3.16 -12.12
C GLN A 685 23.43 2.02 -13.06
N ASN A 686 24.03 2.36 -14.20
CA ASN A 686 24.65 1.39 -15.10
C ASN A 686 26.08 1.11 -14.60
N LEU A 687 26.35 -0.11 -14.13
CA LEU A 687 27.64 -0.49 -13.53
C LEU A 687 28.27 -1.66 -14.29
N THR A 688 29.60 -1.70 -14.36
CA THR A 688 30.32 -2.82 -14.97
C THR A 688 30.35 -4.02 -14.03
N VAL A 689 29.73 -5.12 -14.42
CA VAL A 689 29.54 -6.31 -13.58
C VAL A 689 30.36 -7.48 -14.12
N ALA A 690 31.01 -8.23 -13.21
CA ALA A 690 31.61 -9.53 -13.50
C ALA A 690 30.94 -10.66 -12.71
N TYR A 691 30.70 -11.79 -13.37
CA TYR A 691 30.16 -13.00 -12.74
C TYR A 691 31.27 -14.00 -12.44
N MET A 692 31.88 -13.87 -11.26
CA MET A 692 32.94 -14.77 -10.77
C MET A 692 32.90 -14.86 -9.24
N PRO A 693 33.29 -15.99 -8.62
CA PRO A 693 33.56 -16.03 -7.18
C PRO A 693 34.80 -15.19 -6.86
N TRP A 694 34.79 -14.49 -5.72
CA TRP A 694 35.90 -13.65 -5.27
C TRP A 694 36.19 -13.85 -3.78
N GLU A 695 37.24 -14.63 -3.46
CA GLU A 695 37.78 -14.82 -2.10
C GLU A 695 36.74 -15.15 -1.01
N GLY A 696 35.58 -15.69 -1.38
CA GLY A 696 34.45 -15.93 -0.48
C GLY A 696 33.66 -14.68 -0.05
N PHE A 697 34.05 -13.47 -0.45
CA PHE A 697 33.31 -12.24 -0.11
C PHE A 697 31.93 -12.20 -0.77
N ASN A 698 31.78 -12.81 -1.94
CA ASN A 698 30.49 -12.97 -2.61
C ASN A 698 29.90 -14.38 -2.44
N TYR A 699 30.20 -15.05 -1.32
CA TYR A 699 29.55 -16.31 -0.98
C TYR A 699 28.03 -16.13 -0.87
N GLU A 700 27.27 -17.12 -1.36
CA GLU A 700 25.81 -17.04 -1.54
C GLU A 700 25.38 -15.78 -2.32
N ASP A 701 24.74 -14.83 -1.63
CA ASP A 701 24.23 -13.57 -2.17
C ASP A 701 25.07 -12.35 -1.71
N GLY A 702 26.28 -12.59 -1.16
CA GLY A 702 27.21 -11.51 -0.86
C GLY A 702 27.62 -10.76 -2.13
N ILE A 703 27.80 -9.45 -2.04
CA ILE A 703 28.23 -8.61 -3.17
C ILE A 703 29.49 -7.86 -2.80
N VAL A 704 30.44 -7.81 -3.74
CA VAL A 704 31.64 -7.00 -3.66
C VAL A 704 31.48 -5.81 -4.60
N VAL A 705 31.81 -4.63 -4.11
CA VAL A 705 31.74 -3.39 -4.90
C VAL A 705 33.09 -2.66 -4.88
N SER A 706 33.37 -1.91 -5.94
CA SER A 706 34.55 -1.05 -6.04
C SER A 706 34.39 0.23 -5.21
N GLU A 707 35.49 0.70 -4.62
CA GLU A 707 35.59 2.01 -3.96
C GLU A 707 35.25 3.16 -4.92
N ARG A 708 35.38 2.96 -6.23
CA ARG A 708 34.96 3.92 -7.26
C ARG A 708 33.52 4.41 -7.06
N LEU A 709 32.61 3.53 -6.66
CA LEU A 709 31.20 3.87 -6.43
C LEU A 709 31.02 4.85 -5.26
N VAL A 710 31.93 4.79 -4.27
CA VAL A 710 31.96 5.66 -3.09
C VAL A 710 32.64 6.99 -3.43
N ALA A 711 33.72 6.94 -4.22
CA ALA A 711 34.51 8.10 -4.63
C ALA A 711 33.73 9.01 -5.60
N GLU A 712 33.06 8.42 -6.59
CA GLU A 712 32.27 9.14 -7.60
C GLU A 712 30.81 9.38 -7.17
N ASP A 713 30.42 8.97 -5.96
CA ASP A 713 29.07 9.14 -5.41
C ASP A 713 27.94 8.54 -6.27
N LEU A 714 28.22 7.45 -7.00
CA LEU A 714 27.30 6.83 -7.95
C LEU A 714 26.04 6.29 -7.26
N LEU A 715 26.19 5.66 -6.09
CA LEU A 715 25.08 5.11 -5.28
C LEU A 715 24.88 5.90 -3.97
N THR A 716 25.12 7.22 -4.01
CA THR A 716 24.91 8.12 -2.87
C THR A 716 23.48 8.68 -2.87
N THR A 717 22.87 8.74 -1.69
CA THR A 717 21.48 9.20 -1.48
C THR A 717 21.44 10.39 -0.54
N ILE A 718 20.35 11.16 -0.59
CA ILE A 718 20.04 12.22 0.38
C ILE A 718 18.79 11.79 1.15
N ASN A 719 18.93 11.71 2.47
CA ASN A 719 17.86 11.37 3.38
C ASN A 719 17.54 12.61 4.22
N ILE A 720 16.27 12.96 4.36
CA ILE A 720 15.84 14.14 5.10
C ILE A 720 14.94 13.68 6.24
N THR A 721 15.41 13.86 7.47
CA THR A 721 14.64 13.55 8.68
C THR A 721 13.99 14.82 9.22
N ARG A 722 12.75 14.68 9.71
CA ARG A 722 12.01 15.72 10.40
C ARG A 722 12.06 15.44 11.90
N HIS A 723 12.54 16.39 12.68
CA HIS A 723 12.51 16.37 14.14
C HIS A 723 11.59 17.49 14.61
N GLU A 724 10.69 17.21 15.55
CA GLU A 724 9.68 18.17 16.00
C GLU A 724 9.59 18.17 17.53
N ILE A 725 9.32 19.35 18.10
CA ILE A 725 9.05 19.52 19.52
C ILE A 725 8.01 20.61 19.73
N ASP A 726 7.13 20.39 20.71
CA ASP A 726 6.09 21.33 21.12
C ASP A 726 6.46 21.98 22.46
N ALA A 727 6.12 23.26 22.61
CA ALA A 727 6.04 23.99 23.86
C ALA A 727 4.58 24.09 24.31
N ARG A 728 4.29 23.56 25.50
CA ARG A 728 2.92 23.36 26.00
C ARG A 728 2.65 24.12 27.29
N ASP A 729 1.38 24.44 27.51
CA ASP A 729 0.91 24.87 28.82
C ASP A 729 0.79 23.67 29.75
N THR A 730 1.57 23.69 30.84
CA THR A 730 1.45 22.69 31.90
C THR A 730 0.76 23.29 33.12
N LYS A 731 0.30 22.43 34.04
CA LYS A 731 -0.30 22.87 35.31
C LYS A 731 0.66 23.69 36.19
N LEU A 732 1.97 23.50 36.02
CA LEU A 732 3.02 24.15 36.82
C LEU A 732 3.53 25.44 36.18
N GLY A 733 3.10 25.74 34.94
CA GLY A 733 3.56 26.86 34.14
C GLY A 733 3.73 26.46 32.66
N PRO A 734 3.91 27.44 31.76
CA PRO A 734 4.21 27.16 30.36
C PRO A 734 5.60 26.55 30.21
N GLU A 735 5.76 25.62 29.26
CA GLU A 735 7.08 25.25 28.74
C GLU A 735 7.60 26.35 27.83
N GLU A 736 8.89 26.66 27.93
CA GLU A 736 9.52 27.73 27.16
C GLU A 736 10.64 27.18 26.28
N ILE A 737 10.71 27.68 25.05
CA ILE A 737 11.85 27.46 24.14
C ILE A 737 12.84 28.58 24.41
N THR A 738 14.04 28.22 24.85
CA THR A 738 15.07 29.19 25.25
C THR A 738 16.46 28.58 25.14
N ARG A 739 17.45 29.46 24.93
CA ARG A 739 18.88 29.14 25.01
C ARG A 739 19.34 28.89 26.46
N GLU A 740 18.63 29.41 27.47
CA GLU A 740 19.00 29.31 28.88
C GLU A 740 18.66 27.94 29.50
N ILE A 741 19.47 26.92 29.18
CA ILE A 741 19.26 25.55 29.63
C ILE A 741 20.18 25.23 30.82
N PRO A 742 19.67 24.69 31.95
CA PRO A 742 20.49 24.41 33.13
C PRO A 742 21.49 23.28 32.90
N ASN A 743 22.66 23.37 33.54
CA ASN A 743 23.72 22.35 33.58
C ASN A 743 24.36 21.96 32.23
N LEU A 744 24.29 22.82 31.22
CA LEU A 744 24.97 22.63 29.94
C LEU A 744 26.16 23.58 29.76
N SER A 745 27.19 23.11 29.05
CA SER A 745 28.36 23.94 28.71
C SER A 745 28.05 24.90 27.55
N GLU A 746 28.78 26.01 27.47
CA GLU A 746 28.63 26.98 26.37
C GLU A 746 28.95 26.35 24.99
N ASP A 747 29.89 25.40 24.94
CA ASP A 747 30.25 24.69 23.70
C ASP A 747 29.06 23.93 23.10
N MET A 748 28.22 23.29 23.93
CA MET A 748 27.02 22.57 23.49
C MET A 748 25.93 23.52 22.96
N LEU A 749 25.94 24.78 23.40
CA LEU A 749 24.99 25.81 23.00
C LEU A 749 25.50 26.66 21.83
N ALA A 750 26.74 26.45 21.37
CA ALA A 750 27.40 27.30 20.37
C ALA A 750 26.68 27.33 19.01
N ASN A 751 25.96 26.27 18.65
CA ASN A 751 25.22 26.17 17.39
C ASN A 751 23.77 26.69 17.49
N LEU A 752 23.26 26.93 18.69
CA LEU A 752 21.93 27.51 18.89
C LEU A 752 21.96 29.02 18.64
N ASP A 753 20.82 29.58 18.28
CA ASP A 753 20.59 31.02 18.19
C ASP A 753 20.22 31.63 19.56
N GLU A 754 19.73 32.87 19.57
CA GLU A 754 19.33 33.59 20.79
C GLU A 754 18.05 33.00 21.41
N ASP A 755 17.16 32.43 20.58
CA ASP A 755 15.90 31.79 21.00
C ASP A 755 16.12 30.33 21.46
N GLY A 756 17.32 29.78 21.26
CA GLY A 756 17.65 28.40 21.62
C GLY A 756 17.36 27.38 20.52
N ILE A 757 17.21 27.82 19.27
CA ILE A 757 16.95 26.97 18.10
C ILE A 757 18.24 26.82 17.28
N ILE A 758 18.46 25.65 16.71
CA ILE A 758 19.64 25.36 15.90
C ILE A 758 19.68 26.21 14.61
N ARG A 759 20.85 26.78 14.29
CA ARG A 759 21.03 27.55 13.05
C ARG A 759 21.01 26.68 11.80
N ILE A 760 20.40 27.18 10.73
CA ILE A 760 20.42 26.54 9.41
C ILE A 760 21.87 26.43 8.91
N GLY A 761 22.20 25.25 8.36
CA GLY A 761 23.52 24.94 7.84
C GLY A 761 24.51 24.40 8.87
N ALA A 762 24.15 24.30 10.15
CA ALA A 762 24.95 23.61 11.16
C ALA A 762 25.03 22.10 10.90
N GLU A 763 26.20 21.51 11.11
CA GLU A 763 26.37 20.07 11.17
C GLU A 763 26.11 19.60 12.59
N VAL A 764 25.28 18.57 12.71
CA VAL A 764 24.82 18.03 13.99
C VAL A 764 25.06 16.52 14.04
N GLY A 765 25.53 16.04 15.18
CA GLY A 765 25.74 14.64 15.49
C GLY A 765 24.86 14.14 16.65
N PRO A 766 24.98 12.86 17.02
CA PRO A 766 24.21 12.28 18.12
C PRO A 766 24.37 13.03 19.44
N GLY A 767 23.25 13.43 20.06
CA GLY A 767 23.25 14.13 21.35
C GLY A 767 23.31 15.66 21.26
N ASP A 768 23.59 16.23 20.09
CA ASP A 768 23.53 17.68 19.88
C ASP A 768 22.11 18.21 20.05
N ILE A 769 21.99 19.43 20.57
CA ILE A 769 20.69 20.07 20.83
C ILE A 769 20.21 20.74 19.55
N LEU A 770 18.98 20.41 19.14
CA LEU A 770 18.30 21.03 18.02
C LEU A 770 17.43 22.20 18.47
N VAL A 771 16.71 22.02 19.58
CA VAL A 771 15.82 23.04 20.15
C VAL A 771 15.91 22.96 21.66
N GLY A 772 16.37 24.03 22.28
CA GLY A 772 16.43 24.22 23.72
C GLY A 772 15.03 24.38 24.28
N LYS A 773 14.61 23.46 25.15
CA LYS A 773 13.30 23.52 25.82
C LYS A 773 13.45 23.27 27.31
N VAL A 774 12.82 24.14 28.09
CA VAL A 774 12.76 24.03 29.55
C VAL A 774 11.31 23.83 30.00
N THR A 775 11.10 22.87 30.90
CA THR A 775 9.79 22.63 31.52
C THR A 775 9.85 23.02 33.00
N PRO A 776 8.88 23.78 33.54
CA PRO A 776 8.82 24.07 34.96
C PRO A 776 8.67 22.78 35.78
N LYS A 777 9.49 22.65 36.83
CA LYS A 777 9.52 21.50 37.72
C LYS A 777 8.90 21.90 39.06
N GLY A 778 7.92 21.14 39.53
CA GLY A 778 7.39 21.30 40.88
C GLY A 778 8.42 20.94 41.94
N GLU A 779 8.26 21.45 43.17
CA GLU A 779 9.12 21.08 44.29
C GLU A 779 8.92 19.60 44.66
N SER A 780 9.74 18.72 44.08
CA SER A 780 9.85 17.32 44.48
C SER A 780 10.73 17.21 45.74
N ALA A 781 10.36 16.34 46.68
CA ALA A 781 11.24 15.95 47.77
C ALA A 781 12.54 15.36 47.19
N LEU A 782 13.65 16.08 47.35
CA LEU A 782 14.98 15.63 46.92
C LEU A 782 15.39 14.39 47.72
N THR A 783 16.13 13.48 47.10
CA THR A 783 16.76 12.40 47.84
C THR A 783 17.78 12.96 48.83
N ALA A 784 18.11 12.20 49.88
CA ALA A 784 19.08 12.65 50.88
C ALA A 784 20.45 12.94 50.25
N GLU A 785 20.81 12.17 49.22
CA GLU A 785 22.03 12.29 48.42
C GLU A 785 22.03 13.57 47.58
N GLU A 786 20.94 13.85 46.84
CA GLU A 786 20.82 15.09 46.06
C GLU A 786 20.83 16.32 46.95
N ARG A 787 20.19 16.25 48.12
CA ARG A 787 20.18 17.33 49.11
C ARG A 787 21.59 17.59 49.65
N LEU A 788 22.35 16.54 49.93
CA LEU A 788 23.75 16.65 50.35
C LEU A 788 24.62 17.25 49.24
N LEU A 789 24.49 16.78 48.00
CA LEU A 789 25.23 17.31 46.86
C LEU A 789 24.97 18.80 46.66
N ARG A 790 23.71 19.24 46.73
CA ARG A 790 23.36 20.67 46.66
C ARG A 790 23.98 21.48 47.79
N ALA A 791 23.98 20.95 49.02
CA ALA A 791 24.60 21.60 50.16
C ALA A 791 26.13 21.74 50.00
N ILE A 792 26.80 20.75 49.40
CA ILE A 792 28.24 20.77 49.15
C ILE A 792 28.60 21.78 48.05
N PHE A 793 27.89 21.75 46.92
CA PHE A 793 28.23 22.56 45.75
C PHE A 793 27.61 23.96 45.76
N GLY A 794 26.74 24.27 46.72
CA GLY A 794 26.03 25.56 46.76
C GLY A 794 25.14 25.82 45.55
N ALA A 795 24.83 24.78 44.77
CA ALA A 795 24.00 24.88 43.57
C ALA A 795 22.56 25.21 43.97
N LYS A 796 22.02 26.30 43.44
CA LYS A 796 20.61 26.66 43.64
C LYS A 796 19.72 25.59 42.99
N ALA A 797 18.55 25.38 43.58
CA ALA A 797 17.50 24.64 42.89
C ALA A 797 17.18 25.38 41.59
N HIS A 798 17.29 24.70 40.45
CA HIS A 798 16.71 25.21 39.22
C HIS A 798 15.22 24.84 39.23
N ASP A 799 14.38 25.84 39.03
CA ASP A 799 12.92 25.68 39.00
C ASP A 799 12.45 25.03 37.68
N VAL A 800 13.38 24.75 36.76
CA VAL A 800 13.13 24.19 35.44
C VAL A 800 14.00 22.96 35.17
N ARG A 801 13.50 22.04 34.33
CA ARG A 801 14.21 20.85 33.84
C ARG A 801 14.46 20.95 32.34
N ASP A 802 15.59 20.39 31.88
CA ASP A 802 15.89 20.23 30.45
C ASP A 802 14.97 19.17 29.82
N THR A 803 14.18 19.58 28.84
CA THR A 803 13.36 18.72 27.98
C THR A 803 13.61 19.00 26.50
N SER A 804 14.82 19.48 26.19
CA SER A 804 15.25 19.89 24.86
C SER A 804 15.20 18.76 23.84
N LEU A 805 14.97 19.14 22.59
CA LEU A 805 15.04 18.23 21.45
C LEU A 805 16.52 17.96 21.13
N LYS A 806 16.93 16.69 21.21
CA LYS A 806 18.30 16.25 20.91
C LYS A 806 18.33 15.37 19.67
N MET A 807 19.43 15.41 18.94
CA MET A 807 19.66 14.51 17.82
C MET A 807 19.70 13.05 18.30
N PRO A 808 18.88 12.15 17.71
CA PRO A 808 18.86 10.75 18.09
C PRO A 808 20.21 10.04 17.88
N HIS A 809 20.42 8.95 18.63
CA HIS A 809 21.61 8.12 18.45
C HIS A 809 21.70 7.55 17.03
N GLY A 810 22.90 7.63 16.43
CA GLY A 810 23.17 7.15 15.08
C GLY A 810 22.67 8.06 13.95
N ALA A 811 21.98 9.16 14.27
CA ALA A 811 21.61 10.19 13.30
C ALA A 811 22.65 11.31 13.27
N TYR A 812 22.98 11.78 12.08
CA TYR A 812 23.85 12.93 11.85
C TYR A 812 23.46 13.59 10.54
N GLY A 813 23.85 14.84 10.37
CA GLY A 813 23.61 15.53 9.11
C GLY A 813 23.72 17.03 9.24
N ARG A 814 23.25 17.73 8.21
CA ARG A 814 23.22 19.18 8.15
C ARG A 814 21.79 19.68 8.27
N VAL A 815 21.57 20.68 9.13
CA VAL A 815 20.28 21.35 9.21
C VAL A 815 20.03 22.10 7.91
N ILE A 816 18.96 21.76 7.21
CA ILE A 816 18.59 22.42 5.94
C ILE A 816 17.51 23.47 6.11
N ASP A 817 16.61 23.26 7.06
CA ASP A 817 15.46 24.13 7.26
C ASP A 817 14.92 24.02 8.68
N VAL A 818 14.31 25.11 9.16
CA VAL A 818 13.70 25.22 10.47
C VAL A 818 12.40 26.00 10.33
N VAL A 819 11.29 25.37 10.72
CA VAL A 819 9.95 25.95 10.62
C VAL A 819 9.38 26.12 12.04
N ARG A 820 8.97 27.34 12.36
CA ARG A 820 8.39 27.73 13.65
C ARG A 820 6.91 28.07 13.45
N PHE A 821 6.05 27.45 14.23
CA PHE A 821 4.63 27.74 14.30
C PHE A 821 4.31 28.33 15.66
N SER A 822 3.57 29.43 15.70
CA SER A 822 3.20 30.09 16.94
C SER A 822 1.71 30.41 16.95
N ARG A 823 1.06 30.11 18.08
CA ARG A 823 -0.34 30.48 18.32
C ARG A 823 -0.55 31.99 18.25
N GLU A 824 0.45 32.78 18.68
CA GLU A 824 0.38 34.24 18.63
C GLU A 824 0.36 34.77 17.19
N ASN A 825 1.00 34.05 16.25
CA ASN A 825 1.03 34.39 14.84
C ASN A 825 -0.24 33.94 14.07
N GLY A 826 -1.21 33.33 14.76
CA GLY A 826 -2.45 32.84 14.17
C GLY A 826 -2.33 31.46 13.49
N ASP A 827 -1.26 30.70 13.78
CA ASP A 827 -1.13 29.33 13.30
C ASP A 827 -2.07 28.38 14.06
N ASP A 828 -2.66 27.42 13.34
CA ASP A 828 -3.57 26.44 13.93
C ASP A 828 -2.80 25.32 14.65
N LEU A 829 -2.60 25.50 15.96
CA LEU A 829 -1.91 24.55 16.84
C LEU A 829 -2.89 23.77 17.72
N ALA A 830 -2.53 22.53 18.04
CA ALA A 830 -3.31 21.68 18.94
C ALA A 830 -3.59 22.38 20.29
N PRO A 831 -4.77 22.17 20.91
CA PRO A 831 -5.12 22.82 22.17
C PRO A 831 -4.05 22.61 23.26
N GLY A 832 -3.61 23.70 23.89
CA GLY A 832 -2.55 23.68 24.92
C GLY A 832 -1.12 23.68 24.38
N VAL A 833 -0.92 23.73 23.06
CA VAL A 833 0.38 24.02 22.43
C VAL A 833 0.44 25.51 22.10
N ASN A 834 1.50 26.17 22.57
CA ASN A 834 1.76 27.60 22.32
C ASN A 834 2.65 27.77 21.10
N GLU A 835 3.70 26.96 21.01
CA GLU A 835 4.70 27.01 19.95
C GLU A 835 5.09 25.59 19.53
N GLN A 836 5.36 25.41 18.24
CA GLN A 836 5.91 24.18 17.69
C GLN A 836 7.08 24.50 16.77
N VAL A 837 8.21 23.82 16.97
CA VAL A 837 9.40 23.98 16.14
C VAL A 837 9.72 22.66 15.44
N ARG A 838 9.98 22.75 14.13
CA ARG A 838 10.38 21.63 13.28
C ARG A 838 11.75 21.90 12.70
N VAL A 839 12.62 20.91 12.79
CA VAL A 839 13.99 20.96 12.28
C VAL A 839 14.14 19.86 11.24
N TYR A 840 14.53 20.24 10.03
CA TYR A 840 14.83 19.32 8.94
C TYR A 840 16.34 19.11 8.84
N VAL A 841 16.76 17.86 8.98
CA VAL A 841 18.18 17.48 8.92
C VAL A 841 18.39 16.60 7.70
N ALA A 842 19.27 17.03 6.80
CA ALA A 842 19.65 16.26 5.61
C ALA A 842 20.96 15.51 5.85
N GLN A 843 20.94 14.22 5.57
CA GLN A 843 22.09 13.33 5.62
C GLN A 843 22.44 12.86 4.21
N ARG A 844 23.70 13.05 3.81
CA ARG A 844 24.23 12.47 2.57
C ARG A 844 24.79 11.08 2.89
N ARG A 845 24.12 10.03 2.42
CA ARG A 845 24.47 8.63 2.73
C ARG A 845 25.15 7.98 1.53
N LYS A 846 26.46 7.73 1.67
CA LYS A 846 27.23 6.95 0.70
C LYS A 846 26.84 5.47 0.75
N ILE A 847 27.31 4.70 -0.23
CA ILE A 847 27.18 3.24 -0.19
C ILE A 847 28.24 2.66 0.76
N GLN A 848 27.87 1.68 1.58
CA GLN A 848 28.77 1.07 2.55
C GLN A 848 28.49 -0.42 2.77
N GLN A 849 29.38 -1.09 3.49
CA GLN A 849 29.20 -2.49 3.86
C GLN A 849 27.94 -2.66 4.71
N GLY A 850 27.15 -3.69 4.42
CA GLY A 850 25.85 -3.93 5.05
C GLY A 850 24.66 -3.30 4.31
N ASP A 851 24.88 -2.37 3.39
CA ASP A 851 23.80 -1.85 2.55
C ASP A 851 23.33 -2.92 1.55
N LYS A 852 22.03 -2.85 1.21
CA LYS A 852 21.41 -3.79 0.28
C LYS A 852 21.27 -3.19 -1.11
N ILE A 853 21.77 -3.91 -2.11
CA ILE A 853 21.61 -3.58 -3.53
C ILE A 853 20.92 -4.72 -4.27
N ALA A 854 20.32 -4.41 -5.41
CA ALA A 854 19.62 -5.39 -6.24
C ALA A 854 19.66 -5.02 -7.72
N GLY A 855 19.53 -6.01 -8.58
CA GLY A 855 19.17 -5.80 -9.99
C GLY A 855 17.65 -5.86 -10.20
N ARG A 856 17.22 -5.70 -11.45
CA ARG A 856 15.80 -5.79 -11.84
C ARG A 856 15.25 -7.22 -11.87
N HIS A 857 16.13 -8.22 -11.94
CA HIS A 857 15.82 -9.64 -12.16
C HIS A 857 15.67 -10.46 -10.86
N GLY A 858 15.33 -9.82 -9.73
CA GLY A 858 15.16 -10.53 -8.46
C GLY A 858 16.46 -10.97 -7.77
N ASN A 859 17.62 -10.60 -8.32
CA ASN A 859 18.93 -10.76 -7.71
C ASN A 859 19.16 -9.65 -6.68
N LYS A 860 19.40 -10.04 -5.43
CA LYS A 860 19.58 -9.13 -4.30
C LYS A 860 20.71 -9.61 -3.42
N GLY A 861 21.45 -8.69 -2.84
CA GLY A 861 22.56 -9.01 -1.98
C GLY A 861 22.93 -7.88 -1.05
N VAL A 862 23.67 -8.22 -0.01
CA VAL A 862 24.26 -7.26 0.92
C VAL A 862 25.69 -7.03 0.48
N ILE A 863 26.15 -5.78 0.56
CA ILE A 863 27.55 -5.46 0.30
C ILE A 863 28.39 -6.02 1.43
N CYS A 864 29.20 -7.03 1.12
CA CYS A 864 30.08 -7.69 2.09
C CYS A 864 31.44 -6.99 2.19
N ASN A 865 31.92 -6.41 1.09
CA ASN A 865 33.17 -5.68 1.07
C ASN A 865 33.16 -4.57 0.01
N VAL A 866 33.88 -3.48 0.31
CA VAL A 866 34.19 -2.40 -0.63
C VAL A 866 35.68 -2.47 -0.88
N LEU A 867 36.08 -2.91 -2.07
CA LEU A 867 37.49 -3.09 -2.41
C LEU A 867 38.09 -1.81 -3.01
N PRO A 868 39.36 -1.49 -2.69
CA PRO A 868 40.11 -0.48 -3.42
C PRO A 868 40.10 -0.75 -4.93
N VAL A 869 40.18 0.30 -5.74
CA VAL A 869 40.04 0.20 -7.19
C VAL A 869 41.16 -0.67 -7.81
N GLU A 870 42.37 -0.60 -7.25
CA GLU A 870 43.54 -1.38 -7.65
C GLU A 870 43.43 -2.88 -7.34
N ASP A 871 42.63 -3.26 -6.34
CA ASP A 871 42.43 -4.65 -5.94
C ASP A 871 41.37 -5.35 -6.80
N MET A 872 40.55 -4.58 -7.52
CA MET A 872 39.48 -5.11 -8.35
C MET A 872 40.05 -5.80 -9.59
N PRO A 873 39.44 -6.91 -10.05
CA PRO A 873 39.68 -7.43 -11.39
C PRO A 873 39.49 -6.32 -12.44
N TYR A 874 40.34 -6.32 -13.45
CA TYR A 874 40.30 -5.33 -14.52
C TYR A 874 40.38 -5.97 -15.91
N MET A 875 39.86 -5.26 -16.90
CA MET A 875 39.83 -5.67 -18.31
C MET A 875 41.15 -5.36 -19.01
N ALA A 876 41.34 -5.85 -20.24
CA ALA A 876 42.60 -5.71 -20.97
C ALA A 876 43.04 -4.24 -21.23
N ASP A 877 42.08 -3.31 -21.23
CA ASP A 877 42.31 -1.87 -21.36
C ASP A 877 42.63 -1.16 -20.03
N GLY A 878 42.69 -1.90 -18.91
CA GLY A 878 42.93 -1.36 -17.56
C GLY A 878 41.66 -0.92 -16.83
N THR A 879 40.48 -1.03 -17.43
CA THR A 879 39.22 -0.63 -16.78
C THR A 879 38.85 -1.62 -15.67
N PRO A 880 38.70 -1.18 -14.41
CA PRO A 880 38.33 -2.05 -13.30
C PRO A 880 36.83 -2.40 -13.33
N ILE A 881 36.49 -3.56 -12.77
CA ILE A 881 35.10 -3.97 -12.54
C ILE A 881 34.50 -3.16 -11.39
N ASP A 882 33.21 -2.84 -11.47
CA ASP A 882 32.48 -2.11 -10.43
C ASP A 882 31.84 -3.01 -9.38
N VAL A 883 31.22 -4.11 -9.84
CA VAL A 883 30.47 -5.05 -9.00
C VAL A 883 30.79 -6.48 -9.38
N ILE A 884 31.07 -7.31 -8.39
CA ILE A 884 31.30 -8.75 -8.59
C ILE A 884 30.12 -9.53 -8.02
N LEU A 885 29.43 -10.28 -8.88
CA LEU A 885 28.32 -11.14 -8.51
C LEU A 885 28.70 -12.61 -8.56
N ASN A 886 28.08 -13.42 -7.71
CA ASN A 886 28.31 -14.85 -7.68
C ASN A 886 27.56 -15.56 -8.83
N PRO A 887 28.26 -16.28 -9.72
CA PRO A 887 27.62 -16.99 -10.83
C PRO A 887 26.71 -18.15 -10.36
N LEU A 888 26.97 -18.74 -9.19
CA LEU A 888 26.21 -19.90 -8.68
C LEU A 888 24.76 -19.54 -8.31
N GLY A 889 24.50 -18.25 -8.03
CA GLY A 889 23.16 -17.76 -7.73
C GLY A 889 22.24 -17.73 -8.94
N VAL A 890 22.75 -17.72 -10.18
CA VAL A 890 21.93 -17.53 -11.39
C VAL A 890 21.15 -18.81 -11.76
N PRO A 891 21.77 -19.99 -11.92
CA PRO A 891 21.05 -21.18 -12.39
C PRO A 891 20.01 -21.69 -11.38
N SER A 892 20.33 -21.64 -10.09
CA SER A 892 19.43 -22.09 -9.01
C SER A 892 18.17 -21.21 -8.88
N ARG A 893 18.23 -19.97 -9.36
CA ARG A 893 17.15 -18.97 -9.29
C ARG A 893 16.41 -18.82 -10.62
N MET A 894 16.93 -19.39 -11.70
CA MET A 894 16.34 -19.33 -13.04
C MET A 894 16.01 -17.89 -13.49
N ASN A 895 16.92 -16.95 -13.23
CA ASN A 895 16.79 -15.56 -13.64
C ASN A 895 17.92 -15.18 -14.62
N VAL A 896 17.87 -15.80 -15.81
CA VAL A 896 18.91 -15.68 -16.85
C VAL A 896 18.86 -14.31 -17.52
N GLY A 897 17.73 -13.59 -17.42
CA GLY A 897 17.56 -12.25 -17.99
C GLY A 897 18.67 -11.27 -17.57
N GLN A 898 19.21 -11.40 -16.34
CA GLN A 898 20.30 -10.54 -15.86
C GLN A 898 21.60 -10.69 -16.68
N LEU A 899 21.87 -11.88 -17.24
CA LEU A 899 23.05 -12.10 -18.08
C LEU A 899 22.84 -11.48 -19.47
N LEU A 900 21.63 -11.61 -20.02
CA LEU A 900 21.26 -10.97 -21.28
C LEU A 900 21.28 -9.44 -21.16
N GLU A 901 20.82 -8.90 -20.03
CA GLU A 901 20.94 -7.48 -19.68
C GLU A 901 22.41 -7.06 -19.63
N CYS A 902 23.25 -7.82 -18.93
CA CYS A 902 24.70 -7.57 -18.81
C CYS A 902 25.38 -7.49 -20.18
N HIS A 903 25.08 -8.44 -21.06
CA HIS A 903 25.63 -8.54 -22.41
C HIS A 903 25.18 -7.39 -23.33
N LEU A 904 23.87 -7.14 -23.40
CA LEU A 904 23.34 -6.03 -24.20
C LEU A 904 23.81 -4.68 -23.65
N GLY A 905 23.91 -4.54 -22.33
CA GLY A 905 24.39 -3.34 -21.67
C GLY A 905 25.85 -3.04 -21.99
N TRP A 906 26.71 -4.05 -22.13
CA TRP A 906 28.09 -3.85 -22.60
C TRP A 906 28.13 -3.23 -23.99
N ALA A 907 27.39 -3.82 -24.92
CA ALA A 907 27.35 -3.32 -26.28
C ALA A 907 26.77 -1.90 -26.35
N ALA A 908 25.75 -1.62 -25.53
CA ALA A 908 25.17 -0.29 -25.36
C ALA A 908 26.17 0.72 -24.80
N ALA A 909 26.98 0.36 -23.80
CA ALA A 909 28.02 1.21 -23.27
C ALA A 909 29.11 1.54 -24.31
N CYS A 910 29.50 0.55 -25.12
CA CYS A 910 30.50 0.72 -26.18
C CYS A 910 29.98 1.53 -27.39
N GLY A 911 28.69 1.40 -27.70
CA GLY A 911 28.07 1.89 -28.93
C GLY A 911 28.39 1.00 -30.13
N TRP A 912 27.57 1.07 -31.18
CA TRP A 912 27.79 0.35 -32.44
C TRP A 912 27.16 1.09 -33.64
N ASP A 913 27.53 0.70 -34.87
CA ASP A 913 26.91 1.23 -36.08
C ASP A 913 25.60 0.45 -36.41
N THR A 914 24.49 1.19 -36.45
CA THR A 914 23.16 0.63 -36.72
C THR A 914 22.88 0.42 -38.21
N GLU A 915 23.57 1.14 -39.09
CA GLU A 915 23.31 1.12 -40.54
C GLU A 915 24.20 0.09 -41.25
N GLN A 916 25.48 0.03 -40.90
CA GLN A 916 26.45 -0.88 -41.53
C GLN A 916 27.05 -1.85 -40.50
N ALA A 917 26.81 -3.15 -40.71
CA ALA A 917 27.27 -4.20 -39.80
C ALA A 917 28.80 -4.26 -39.66
N ASP A 918 29.53 -3.97 -40.73
CA ASP A 918 30.99 -3.97 -40.77
C ASP A 918 31.55 -2.56 -41.01
N SER A 919 31.00 -1.56 -40.33
CA SER A 919 31.50 -0.18 -40.40
C SER A 919 32.91 -0.04 -39.81
N ASP A 920 33.80 0.67 -40.50
CA ASP A 920 35.12 1.09 -39.99
C ASP A 920 35.05 2.46 -39.29
N LYS A 921 33.85 3.04 -39.19
CA LYS A 921 33.61 4.30 -38.49
C LYS A 921 33.45 4.05 -37.00
N TYR A 922 34.07 4.90 -36.18
CA TYR A 922 33.78 4.94 -34.75
C TYR A 922 32.46 5.69 -34.49
N VAL A 923 31.56 5.05 -33.75
CA VAL A 923 30.29 5.61 -33.29
C VAL A 923 30.34 5.77 -31.76
N PRO A 924 30.28 7.00 -31.21
CA PRO A 924 30.35 7.20 -29.77
C PRO A 924 29.09 6.69 -29.07
N GLY A 925 29.28 5.85 -28.04
CA GLY A 925 28.25 5.52 -27.04
C GLY A 925 28.17 6.55 -25.91
N PRO A 926 27.33 6.32 -24.88
CA PRO A 926 26.46 5.16 -24.71
C PRO A 926 25.19 5.23 -25.57
N PHE A 927 24.70 4.06 -25.99
CA PHE A 927 23.39 3.90 -26.59
C PHE A 927 22.36 3.53 -25.53
N PHE A 928 21.14 4.01 -25.73
CA PHE A 928 19.98 3.57 -24.96
C PHE A 928 19.16 2.64 -25.83
N THR A 929 18.93 1.43 -25.35
CA THR A 929 18.15 0.40 -26.03
C THR A 929 16.81 0.20 -25.32
N ALA A 930 15.84 -0.32 -26.06
CA ALA A 930 14.58 -0.77 -25.52
C ALA A 930 14.34 -2.22 -25.96
N THR A 931 14.05 -3.07 -24.99
CA THR A 931 13.77 -4.49 -25.15
C THR A 931 12.37 -4.74 -24.58
N PRO A 932 11.30 -4.49 -25.37
CA PRO A 932 9.94 -4.66 -24.89
C PRO A 932 9.70 -6.09 -24.42
N VAL A 933 8.95 -6.23 -23.33
CA VAL A 933 8.65 -7.54 -22.72
C VAL A 933 7.90 -8.44 -23.71
N PHE A 934 8.32 -9.70 -23.83
CA PHE A 934 7.82 -10.71 -24.79
C PHE A 934 8.05 -10.43 -26.29
N ASP A 935 8.68 -9.31 -26.66
CA ASP A 935 8.97 -8.93 -28.07
C ASP A 935 10.41 -8.44 -28.26
N GLY A 936 11.27 -8.70 -27.28
CA GLY A 936 12.60 -8.13 -27.17
C GLY A 936 13.66 -8.69 -28.12
N ALA A 937 14.91 -8.33 -27.80
CA ALA A 937 16.11 -8.81 -28.46
C ALA A 937 16.27 -10.32 -28.22
N LYS A 938 16.54 -11.07 -29.29
CA LYS A 938 16.84 -12.50 -29.22
C LYS A 938 18.35 -12.72 -29.03
N GLU A 939 18.73 -13.89 -28.51
CA GLU A 939 20.13 -14.25 -28.24
C GLU A 939 21.08 -14.03 -29.44
N GLY A 940 20.66 -14.43 -30.65
CA GLY A 940 21.45 -14.23 -31.86
C GLY A 940 21.62 -12.75 -32.26
N GLU A 941 20.64 -11.90 -31.96
CA GLU A 941 20.73 -10.46 -32.19
C GLU A 941 21.68 -9.81 -31.19
N ILE A 942 21.67 -10.26 -29.93
CA ILE A 942 22.61 -9.80 -28.90
C ILE A 942 24.05 -10.16 -29.29
N ALA A 943 24.29 -11.40 -29.72
CA ALA A 943 25.61 -11.83 -30.18
C ALA A 943 26.13 -10.99 -31.36
N GLU A 944 25.27 -10.68 -32.33
CA GLU A 944 25.63 -9.81 -33.45
C GLU A 944 25.92 -8.37 -33.00
N VAL A 945 25.14 -7.83 -32.06
CA VAL A 945 25.36 -6.49 -31.50
C VAL A 945 26.67 -6.42 -30.71
N ILE A 946 27.04 -7.48 -29.97
CA ILE A 946 28.35 -7.61 -29.32
C ILE A 946 29.47 -7.61 -30.36
N ARG A 947 29.34 -8.37 -31.45
CA ARG A 947 30.33 -8.41 -32.53
C ARG A 947 30.56 -7.01 -33.11
N ARG A 948 29.48 -6.26 -33.36
CA ARG A 948 29.56 -4.87 -33.85
C ARG A 948 30.19 -3.93 -32.82
N ALA A 949 29.85 -4.08 -31.54
CA ALA A 949 30.44 -3.28 -30.47
C ALA A 949 31.96 -3.53 -30.33
N ASN A 950 32.41 -4.79 -30.42
CA ASN A 950 33.84 -5.12 -30.46
C ASN A 950 34.55 -4.41 -31.63
N LYS A 951 33.95 -4.44 -32.82
CA LYS A 951 34.49 -3.71 -33.98
C LYS A 951 34.55 -2.21 -33.73
N ASN A 952 33.50 -1.64 -33.14
CA ASN A 952 33.48 -0.21 -32.78
C ASN A 952 34.58 0.18 -31.79
N MET A 953 34.89 -0.69 -30.82
CA MET A 953 35.99 -0.50 -29.87
C MET A 953 37.36 -0.59 -30.56
N LEU A 954 37.53 -1.49 -31.53
CA LEU A 954 38.73 -1.53 -32.37
C LEU A 954 38.86 -0.25 -33.21
N ASN A 955 37.76 0.26 -33.78
CA ASN A 955 37.76 1.51 -34.54
C ASN A 955 38.15 2.70 -33.64
N LYS A 956 37.62 2.76 -32.41
CA LYS A 956 37.99 3.76 -31.40
C LYS A 956 39.49 3.72 -31.10
N ALA A 957 40.03 2.54 -30.82
CA ALA A 957 41.44 2.35 -30.54
C ALA A 957 42.32 2.70 -31.74
N THR A 958 41.92 2.32 -32.95
CA THR A 958 42.63 2.66 -34.19
C THR A 958 42.63 4.16 -34.43
N ALA A 959 41.51 4.84 -34.17
CA ALA A 959 41.42 6.29 -34.27
C ALA A 959 42.29 7.01 -33.22
N ALA A 960 42.42 6.46 -32.02
CA ALA A 960 43.21 7.05 -30.93
C ALA A 960 44.72 6.81 -31.09
N PHE A 961 45.14 5.61 -31.53
CA PHE A 961 46.54 5.17 -31.49
C PHE A 961 47.18 4.97 -32.87
N GLY A 962 46.40 5.01 -33.97
CA GLY A 962 46.90 4.84 -35.34
C GLY A 962 47.71 3.55 -35.52
N ASP A 963 48.89 3.65 -36.12
CA ASP A 963 49.79 2.51 -36.38
C ASP A 963 50.37 1.86 -35.11
N HIS A 964 50.24 2.52 -33.94
CA HIS A 964 50.68 1.98 -32.65
C HIS A 964 49.58 1.17 -31.94
N MET A 965 48.38 1.09 -32.52
CA MET A 965 47.26 0.32 -31.96
C MET A 965 47.60 -1.17 -31.90
N ARG A 966 47.42 -1.76 -30.71
CA ARG A 966 47.56 -3.20 -30.49
C ARG A 966 46.20 -3.78 -30.09
N PRO A 967 45.63 -4.72 -30.87
CA PRO A 967 44.33 -5.31 -30.57
C PRO A 967 44.25 -6.03 -29.22
N GLU A 968 45.39 -6.50 -28.70
CA GLU A 968 45.51 -7.20 -27.41
C GLU A 968 45.12 -6.32 -26.21
N PHE A 969 45.26 -5.00 -26.31
CA PHE A 969 44.89 -4.04 -25.26
C PHE A 969 43.49 -3.42 -25.46
N VAL A 970 42.71 -3.97 -26.38
CA VAL A 970 41.33 -3.57 -26.62
C VAL A 970 40.42 -4.65 -26.07
N THR A 971 39.63 -4.30 -25.06
CA THR A 971 38.66 -5.22 -24.47
C THR A 971 37.63 -5.64 -25.51
N GLN A 972 37.49 -6.96 -25.69
CA GLN A 972 36.54 -7.57 -26.61
C GLN A 972 35.85 -8.74 -25.91
N LEU A 973 34.53 -8.84 -26.08
CA LEU A 973 33.78 -9.99 -25.59
C LEU A 973 33.65 -11.05 -26.69
N ASP A 974 33.69 -12.33 -26.33
CA ASP A 974 33.33 -13.41 -27.25
C ASP A 974 31.80 -13.44 -27.53
N GLU A 975 31.35 -14.31 -28.43
CA GLU A 975 29.92 -14.50 -28.75
C GLU A 975 29.09 -14.93 -27.52
N ARG A 976 29.73 -15.41 -26.46
CA ARG A 976 29.11 -15.81 -25.19
C ARG A 976 29.17 -14.69 -24.14
N GLY A 977 29.62 -13.50 -24.52
CA GLY A 977 29.72 -12.33 -23.65
C GLY A 977 30.78 -12.48 -22.55
N LYS A 978 31.90 -13.13 -22.86
CA LYS A 978 33.03 -13.30 -21.93
C LYS A 978 34.31 -12.62 -22.42
N THR A 979 35.13 -12.14 -21.50
CA THR A 979 36.47 -11.61 -21.77
C THR A 979 37.47 -12.16 -20.77
N ARG A 980 38.77 -12.01 -21.07
CA ARG A 980 39.84 -12.23 -20.11
C ARG A 980 39.90 -11.06 -19.13
N LEU A 981 40.01 -11.39 -17.84
CA LEU A 981 40.24 -10.43 -16.76
C LEU A 981 41.60 -10.71 -16.13
N PHE A 982 42.15 -9.68 -15.49
CA PHE A 982 43.39 -9.74 -14.74
C PHE A 982 43.11 -9.47 -13.27
N ASP A 983 43.79 -10.20 -12.39
CA ASP A 983 43.70 -9.97 -10.95
C ASP A 983 44.41 -8.66 -10.59
N GLY A 984 43.69 -7.73 -9.97
CA GLY A 984 44.24 -6.44 -9.51
C GLY A 984 45.39 -6.58 -8.50
N ARG A 985 45.38 -7.67 -7.71
CA ARG A 985 46.37 -7.87 -6.63
C ARG A 985 47.68 -8.46 -7.12
N THR A 986 47.60 -9.41 -8.05
CA THR A 986 48.78 -10.15 -8.54
C THR A 986 49.23 -9.69 -9.93
N GLY A 987 48.31 -9.13 -10.72
CA GLY A 987 48.51 -8.82 -12.14
C GLY A 987 48.42 -10.05 -13.05
N GLU A 988 48.15 -11.23 -12.52
CA GLU A 988 48.04 -12.46 -13.31
C GLU A 988 46.68 -12.53 -14.03
N GLU A 989 46.68 -13.13 -15.22
CA GLU A 989 45.44 -13.38 -15.97
C GLU A 989 44.65 -14.53 -15.33
N PHE A 990 43.33 -14.39 -15.21
CA PHE A 990 42.48 -15.49 -14.76
C PHE A 990 42.49 -16.65 -15.76
N ARG A 991 42.44 -17.88 -15.23
CA ARG A 991 42.55 -19.12 -16.03
C ARG A 991 41.48 -19.27 -17.11
N GLU A 992 40.27 -18.79 -16.84
CA GLU A 992 39.12 -18.90 -17.75
C GLU A 992 38.54 -17.52 -18.06
N PRO A 993 37.96 -17.32 -19.26
CA PRO A 993 37.27 -16.09 -19.59
C PRO A 993 35.99 -15.96 -18.74
N ILE A 994 35.73 -14.74 -18.29
CA ILE A 994 34.69 -14.40 -17.32
C ILE A 994 33.61 -13.59 -18.02
N THR A 995 32.35 -13.85 -17.66
CA THR A 995 31.22 -13.04 -18.14
C THR A 995 31.30 -11.65 -17.54
N VAL A 996 31.40 -10.65 -18.41
CA VAL A 996 31.52 -9.23 -18.07
C VAL A 996 30.54 -8.44 -18.92
N GLY A 997 30.00 -7.37 -18.36
CA GLY A 997 29.20 -6.42 -19.11
C GLY A 997 28.67 -5.30 -18.24
N THR A 998 27.59 -4.66 -18.66
CA THR A 998 26.99 -3.54 -17.91
C THR A 998 25.58 -3.90 -17.50
N SER A 999 25.28 -3.88 -16.21
CA SER A 999 23.93 -4.14 -15.66
C SER A 999 23.41 -2.92 -14.91
N TYR A 1000 22.08 -2.80 -14.82
CA TYR A 1000 21.43 -1.73 -14.08
C TYR A 1000 21.19 -2.14 -12.62
N ILE A 1001 21.90 -1.50 -11.69
CA ILE A 1001 21.90 -1.82 -10.27
C ILE A 1001 21.20 -0.72 -9.46
N LEU A 1002 20.36 -1.14 -8.53
CA LEU A 1002 19.54 -0.32 -7.66
C LEU A 1002 20.10 -0.36 -6.23
N LYS A 1003 20.17 0.81 -5.58
CA LYS A 1003 20.31 0.90 -4.11
C LYS A 1003 18.92 0.83 -3.49
N LEU A 1004 18.71 -0.08 -2.54
CA LEU A 1004 17.42 -0.21 -1.86
C LEU A 1004 17.39 0.63 -0.58
N GLY A 1005 16.20 1.03 -0.13
CA GLY A 1005 15.95 1.72 1.16
C GLY A 1005 16.22 0.87 2.41
N HIS A 1006 17.04 -0.17 2.29
CA HIS A 1006 17.47 -1.06 3.36
C HIS A 1006 18.95 -0.80 3.67
N MET A 1007 19.19 0.34 4.30
CA MET A 1007 20.53 0.77 4.71
C MET A 1007 20.91 0.21 6.07
N VAL A 1008 22.20 -0.03 6.29
CA VAL A 1008 22.70 -0.52 7.57
C VAL A 1008 22.54 0.52 8.68
N ASP A 1009 22.69 1.81 8.39
CA ASP A 1009 22.53 2.91 9.35
C ASP A 1009 21.15 2.91 10.02
N ASP A 1010 20.11 2.54 9.27
CA ASP A 1010 18.75 2.48 9.78
C ASP A 1010 18.49 1.20 10.58
N LYS A 1011 19.21 0.11 10.26
CA LYS A 1011 19.01 -1.21 10.86
C LYS A 1011 19.91 -1.52 12.05
N ILE A 1012 21.08 -0.88 12.14
CA ILE A 1012 21.97 -1.03 13.29
C ILE A 1012 21.25 -0.49 14.53
N HIS A 1013 21.22 -1.32 15.56
CA HIS A 1013 20.59 -1.00 16.83
C HIS A 1013 21.28 -1.78 17.96
N ALA A 1014 21.66 -1.07 19.01
CA ALA A 1014 22.29 -1.64 20.19
C ALA A 1014 21.73 -0.95 21.42
N ARG A 1015 21.58 -1.71 22.50
CA ARG A 1015 21.11 -1.23 23.80
C ARG A 1015 21.90 -1.90 24.90
N SER A 1016 22.41 -1.10 25.83
CA SER A 1016 22.92 -1.56 27.13
C SER A 1016 21.82 -1.46 28.18
N THR A 1017 21.41 -0.24 28.50
CA THR A 1017 20.26 0.11 29.35
C THR A 1017 19.33 1.06 28.60
N GLY A 1018 18.13 1.31 29.10
CA GLY A 1018 17.18 2.18 28.40
C GLY A 1018 15.84 2.26 29.11
N PRO A 1019 14.80 2.80 28.45
CA PRO A 1019 13.48 2.88 29.05
C PRO A 1019 12.83 1.49 29.18
N TYR A 1020 11.95 1.40 30.16
CA TYR A 1020 11.21 0.19 30.53
C TYR A 1020 9.71 0.47 30.50
N SER A 1021 8.93 -0.58 30.25
CA SER A 1021 7.48 -0.56 30.34
C SER A 1021 7.03 -0.28 31.76
N LEU A 1022 6.02 0.57 31.93
CA LEU A 1022 5.48 0.89 33.26
C LEU A 1022 4.81 -0.33 33.91
N VAL A 1023 4.11 -1.14 33.11
CA VAL A 1023 3.31 -2.27 33.61
C VAL A 1023 4.19 -3.49 33.83
N THR A 1024 4.90 -3.94 32.78
CA THR A 1024 5.66 -5.21 32.83
C THR A 1024 7.08 -5.04 33.36
N GLN A 1025 7.57 -3.81 33.53
CA GLN A 1025 8.97 -3.50 33.87
C GLN A 1025 10.03 -4.04 32.89
N GLN A 1026 9.60 -4.62 31.76
CA GLN A 1026 10.48 -5.09 30.70
C GLN A 1026 11.04 -3.95 29.86
N PRO A 1027 12.21 -4.13 29.23
CA PRO A 1027 12.72 -3.22 28.20
C PRO A 1027 11.64 -2.90 27.16
N LEU A 1028 11.48 -1.61 26.81
CA LEU A 1028 10.61 -1.23 25.69
C LEU A 1028 11.07 -1.88 24.38
N GLY A 1029 10.19 -1.99 23.40
CA GLY A 1029 10.49 -2.56 22.09
C GLY A 1029 10.84 -1.51 21.03
N GLY A 1030 11.73 -1.87 20.10
CA GLY A 1030 11.99 -1.08 18.88
C GLY A 1030 13.03 0.04 19.01
N LYS A 1031 13.70 0.34 17.87
CA LYS A 1031 14.80 1.31 17.80
C LYS A 1031 14.42 2.72 18.24
N ALA A 1032 13.22 3.19 17.87
CA ALA A 1032 12.76 4.55 18.16
C ALA A 1032 12.66 4.86 19.67
N GLN A 1033 12.40 3.85 20.49
CA GLN A 1033 12.32 3.97 21.95
C GLN A 1033 13.60 3.51 22.65
N PHE A 1034 14.69 3.30 21.90
CA PHE A 1034 15.91 2.67 22.42
C PHE A 1034 15.60 1.32 23.09
N GLY A 1035 14.76 0.53 22.44
CA GLY A 1035 14.20 -0.71 22.95
C GLY A 1035 15.17 -1.91 22.97
N GLY A 1036 14.86 -2.94 23.75
CA GLY A 1036 15.60 -4.20 23.76
C GLY A 1036 15.22 -5.12 22.59
N GLN A 1037 16.03 -6.15 22.38
CA GLN A 1037 15.68 -7.27 21.50
C GLN A 1037 14.76 -8.23 22.26
N ARG A 1038 13.78 -8.81 21.56
CA ARG A 1038 12.90 -9.82 22.15
C ARG A 1038 13.61 -11.17 22.13
N PHE A 1039 13.87 -11.72 23.31
CA PHE A 1039 14.27 -13.12 23.46
C PHE A 1039 13.00 -13.97 23.56
N GLY A 1040 12.66 -14.67 22.47
CA GLY A 1040 11.40 -15.38 22.33
C GLY A 1040 11.44 -16.81 22.84
N GLU A 1041 10.30 -17.49 22.67
CA GLU A 1041 10.12 -18.88 23.10
C GLU A 1041 11.10 -19.84 22.42
N MET A 1042 11.33 -19.68 21.11
CA MET A 1042 12.26 -20.53 20.37
C MET A 1042 13.72 -20.32 20.81
N GLU A 1043 14.11 -19.08 21.14
CA GLU A 1043 15.45 -18.80 21.67
C GLU A 1043 15.64 -19.38 23.09
N VAL A 1044 14.59 -19.37 23.91
CA VAL A 1044 14.59 -20.06 25.22
C VAL A 1044 14.79 -21.56 25.06
N TRP A 1045 14.08 -22.20 24.12
CA TRP A 1045 14.26 -23.62 23.84
C TRP A 1045 15.68 -23.96 23.41
N ALA A 1046 16.32 -23.07 22.63
CA ALA A 1046 17.71 -23.25 22.24
C ALA A 1046 18.65 -23.29 23.45
N LEU A 1047 18.54 -22.34 24.38
CA LEU A 1047 19.35 -22.34 25.61
C LEU A 1047 19.05 -23.52 26.52
N TYR A 1048 17.77 -23.92 26.60
CA TYR A 1048 17.35 -25.10 27.34
C TYR A 1048 18.00 -26.38 26.77
N ALA A 1049 18.04 -26.52 25.45
CA ALA A 1049 18.68 -27.65 24.77
C ALA A 1049 20.20 -27.71 25.01
N TYR A 1050 20.86 -26.56 25.14
CA TYR A 1050 22.27 -26.49 25.54
C TYR A 1050 22.51 -26.78 27.03
N GLY A 1051 21.47 -26.79 27.86
CA GLY A 1051 21.61 -26.86 29.32
C GLY A 1051 22.19 -25.57 29.93
N ALA A 1052 22.10 -24.44 29.24
CA ALA A 1052 22.64 -23.15 29.67
C ALA A 1052 21.71 -22.44 30.67
N SER A 1053 21.40 -23.09 31.81
CA SER A 1053 20.43 -22.62 32.79
C SER A 1053 20.75 -21.24 33.37
N ASN A 1054 22.01 -20.97 33.72
CA ASN A 1054 22.42 -19.69 34.30
C ASN A 1054 22.24 -18.52 33.32
N VAL A 1055 22.58 -18.73 32.04
CA VAL A 1055 22.42 -17.72 30.98
C VAL A 1055 20.94 -17.44 30.74
N LEU A 1056 20.13 -18.50 30.71
CA LEU A 1056 18.68 -18.38 30.56
C LEU A 1056 18.07 -17.62 31.75
N GLN A 1057 18.47 -17.96 32.98
CA GLN A 1057 18.00 -17.28 34.19
C GLN A 1057 18.37 -15.80 34.16
N GLU A 1058 19.61 -15.45 33.81
CA GLU A 1058 20.07 -14.06 33.69
C GLU A 1058 19.24 -13.24 32.67
N ILE A 1059 18.97 -13.83 31.50
CA ILE A 1059 18.17 -13.19 30.44
C ILE A 1059 16.73 -12.93 30.90
N LEU A 1060 16.13 -13.90 31.60
CA LEU A 1060 14.74 -13.81 32.06
C LEU A 1060 14.54 -12.92 33.30
N THR A 1061 15.61 -12.50 33.97
CA THR A 1061 15.53 -11.76 35.25
C THR A 1061 16.29 -10.43 35.18
N VAL A 1062 17.58 -10.41 35.54
CA VAL A 1062 18.40 -9.21 35.71
C VAL A 1062 18.61 -8.40 34.44
N LYS A 1063 18.48 -9.03 33.26
CA LYS A 1063 18.50 -8.34 31.95
C LYS A 1063 17.12 -7.88 31.47
N SER A 1064 16.05 -8.25 32.19
CA SER A 1064 14.65 -7.99 31.84
C SER A 1064 13.96 -7.14 32.91
N ASP A 1065 13.21 -7.78 33.81
CA ASP A 1065 12.18 -7.19 34.67
C ASP A 1065 12.47 -7.39 36.17
N ASP A 1066 13.64 -7.90 36.55
CA ASP A 1066 14.12 -7.80 37.93
C ASP A 1066 14.62 -6.36 38.19
N THR A 1067 13.75 -5.55 38.79
CA THR A 1067 13.97 -4.11 39.01
C THR A 1067 15.14 -3.83 39.95
N VAL A 1068 15.34 -4.66 40.96
CA VAL A 1068 16.43 -4.52 41.94
C VAL A 1068 17.70 -5.19 41.41
N GLY A 1069 17.56 -6.40 40.87
CA GLY A 1069 18.67 -7.19 40.34
C GLY A 1069 19.39 -6.48 39.19
N ARG A 1070 18.69 -5.78 38.29
CA ARG A 1070 19.33 -5.04 37.19
C ARG A 1070 20.22 -3.89 37.67
N VAL A 1071 19.80 -3.16 38.71
CA VAL A 1071 20.58 -2.03 39.26
C VAL A 1071 21.81 -2.54 39.98
N LYS A 1072 21.65 -3.56 40.84
CA LYS A 1072 22.78 -4.19 41.54
C LYS A 1072 23.76 -4.81 40.55
N THR A 1073 23.26 -5.49 39.52
CA THR A 1073 24.09 -6.07 38.46
C THR A 1073 24.91 -5.00 37.74
N TYR A 1074 24.29 -3.87 37.39
CA TYR A 1074 25.00 -2.74 36.77
C TYR A 1074 26.08 -2.19 37.70
N GLU A 1075 25.77 -2.01 38.98
CA GLU A 1075 26.72 -1.55 40.00
C GLU A 1075 27.89 -2.52 40.18
N SER A 1076 27.62 -3.83 40.29
CA SER A 1076 28.65 -4.87 40.39
C SER A 1076 29.56 -4.89 39.16
N ILE A 1077 29.02 -4.73 37.95
CA ILE A 1077 29.83 -4.63 36.72
C ILE A 1077 30.76 -3.41 36.78
N VAL A 1078 30.26 -2.24 37.21
CA VAL A 1078 31.07 -1.01 37.34
C VAL A 1078 32.16 -1.16 38.41
N LYS A 1079 31.86 -1.87 39.50
CA LYS A 1079 32.82 -2.15 40.59
C LYS A 1079 33.80 -3.28 40.26
N GLY A 1080 33.54 -4.08 39.24
CA GLY A 1080 34.29 -5.30 38.94
C GLY A 1080 34.01 -6.45 39.92
N GLU A 1081 32.84 -6.46 40.56
CA GLU A 1081 32.36 -7.49 41.48
C GLU A 1081 31.53 -8.55 40.74
N ASN A 1082 31.30 -9.70 41.38
CA ASN A 1082 30.44 -10.74 40.82
C ASN A 1082 28.98 -10.29 40.74
N VAL A 1083 28.26 -10.78 39.72
CA VAL A 1083 26.83 -10.53 39.55
C VAL A 1083 26.05 -11.16 40.72
N PRO A 1084 25.12 -10.42 41.36
CA PRO A 1084 24.32 -10.94 42.46
C PRO A 1084 23.35 -12.04 42.00
N VAL A 1085 22.81 -12.79 42.97
CA VAL A 1085 21.78 -13.81 42.69
C VAL A 1085 20.52 -13.14 42.11
N PRO A 1086 19.97 -13.66 41.00
CA PRO A 1086 18.74 -13.13 40.42
C PRO A 1086 17.51 -13.23 41.34
N GLY A 1087 16.69 -12.19 41.35
CA GLY A 1087 15.41 -12.16 42.07
C GLY A 1087 14.23 -12.66 41.24
N ILE A 1088 13.02 -12.41 41.75
CA ILE A 1088 11.76 -12.78 41.09
C ILE A 1088 11.39 -11.74 40.01
N PRO A 1089 11.09 -12.16 38.76
CA PRO A 1089 10.60 -11.29 37.71
C PRO A 1089 9.34 -10.49 38.11
N GLU A 1090 9.29 -9.20 37.81
CA GLU A 1090 8.12 -8.37 38.12
C GLU A 1090 6.87 -8.83 37.34
N SER A 1091 7.05 -9.30 36.11
CA SER A 1091 5.96 -9.85 35.29
C SER A 1091 5.24 -11.03 35.94
N PHE A 1092 5.96 -11.85 36.72
CA PHE A 1092 5.37 -12.93 37.50
C PHE A 1092 4.54 -12.40 38.68
N LYS A 1093 5.01 -11.35 39.36
CA LYS A 1093 4.23 -10.68 40.42
C LYS A 1093 2.96 -10.04 39.87
N VAL A 1094 3.02 -9.44 38.67
CA VAL A 1094 1.85 -8.90 37.97
C VAL A 1094 0.84 -10.02 37.69
N LEU A 1095 1.29 -11.16 37.14
CA LEU A 1095 0.43 -12.31 36.89
C LEU A 1095 -0.27 -12.83 38.17
N VAL A 1096 0.47 -12.94 39.27
CA VAL A 1096 -0.09 -13.34 40.58
C VAL A 1096 -1.19 -12.38 41.02
N LYS A 1097 -0.97 -11.06 40.88
CA LYS A 1097 -1.98 -10.03 41.20
C LYS A 1097 -3.19 -10.10 40.27
N GLU A 1098 -2.99 -10.34 38.98
CA GLU A 1098 -4.09 -10.52 38.02
C GLU A 1098 -4.94 -11.75 38.35
N ILE A 1099 -4.33 -12.88 38.71
CA ILE A 1099 -5.04 -14.08 39.14
C ILE A 1099 -5.86 -13.80 40.42
N ARG A 1100 -5.26 -13.14 41.42
CA ARG A 1100 -5.98 -12.74 42.65
C ARG A 1100 -7.13 -11.78 42.36
N SER A 1101 -6.98 -10.88 41.39
CA SER A 1101 -8.06 -9.96 40.96
C SER A 1101 -9.27 -10.69 40.38
N LEU A 1102 -9.08 -11.91 39.87
CA LEU A 1102 -10.15 -12.81 39.42
C LEU A 1102 -10.80 -13.60 40.58
N ALA A 1103 -10.51 -13.24 41.82
CA ALA A 1103 -10.92 -13.94 43.05
C ALA A 1103 -10.40 -15.39 43.13
N LEU A 1104 -9.23 -15.64 42.55
CA LEU A 1104 -8.52 -16.91 42.68
C LEU A 1104 -7.34 -16.71 43.64
N ASP A 1105 -7.42 -17.37 44.79
CA ASP A 1105 -6.35 -17.31 45.78
C ASP A 1105 -5.16 -18.18 45.35
N ILE A 1106 -3.97 -17.59 45.41
CA ILE A 1106 -2.70 -18.22 45.00
C ILE A 1106 -1.63 -17.81 46.02
N GLU A 1107 -1.05 -18.80 46.66
CA GLU A 1107 -0.02 -18.63 47.69
C GLU A 1107 1.16 -19.54 47.38
N PRO A 1108 2.41 -19.06 47.57
CA PRO A 1108 3.58 -19.91 47.48
C PRO A 1108 3.56 -20.91 48.65
N MET A 1109 3.73 -22.19 48.35
CA MET A 1109 3.91 -23.21 49.39
C MET A 1109 5.40 -23.35 49.71
N HIS A 1110 5.75 -23.35 50.99
CA HIS A 1110 7.07 -23.75 51.44
C HIS A 1110 7.08 -25.27 51.67
N ASP A 1111 7.94 -25.99 50.95
CA ASP A 1111 8.25 -27.37 51.32
C ASP A 1111 9.06 -27.34 52.63
N VAL A 1112 8.48 -27.87 53.70
CA VAL A 1112 9.16 -28.01 54.99
C VAL A 1112 10.10 -29.21 54.89
N ASP A 1113 11.37 -28.99 54.53
CA ASP A 1113 12.41 -30.00 54.72
C ASP A 1113 12.65 -30.19 56.23
N GLU A 1114 12.32 -31.37 56.76
CA GLU A 1114 12.47 -31.72 58.19
C GLU A 1114 13.94 -31.91 58.65
N ASP A 1115 14.95 -31.66 57.81
CA ASP A 1115 16.37 -31.84 58.17
C ASP A 1115 17.25 -30.66 57.70
N ALA A 1116 17.28 -29.57 58.48
CA ALA A 1116 18.35 -28.55 58.36
C ALA A 1116 18.68 -27.92 59.72
N SER A 1117 19.52 -28.61 60.50
CA SER A 1117 20.23 -28.05 61.66
C SER A 1117 21.57 -27.41 61.27
N ALA A 1118 21.57 -26.60 60.20
CA ALA A 1118 22.71 -25.78 59.80
C ALA A 1118 22.30 -24.29 59.80
N PRO A 1119 23.14 -23.37 60.27
CA PRO A 1119 22.82 -21.94 60.23
C PRO A 1119 22.80 -21.48 58.76
N VAL A 1120 21.61 -21.20 58.25
CA VAL A 1120 21.39 -20.54 56.97
C VAL A 1120 21.99 -19.13 57.06
N THR A 1121 22.95 -18.83 56.19
CA THR A 1121 23.47 -17.47 55.99
C THR A 1121 22.36 -16.57 55.47
N ALA A 1122 22.25 -15.35 56.00
CA ALA A 1122 21.16 -14.39 55.77
C ALA A 1122 20.92 -13.93 54.31
N GLU A 1123 21.61 -14.50 53.32
CA GLU A 1123 21.46 -14.17 51.89
C GLU A 1123 20.48 -15.12 51.15
N GLU A 1124 20.15 -16.30 51.69
CA GLU A 1124 19.26 -17.27 51.02
C GLU A 1124 17.75 -17.07 51.32
N THR A 1125 17.37 -16.18 52.24
CA THR A 1125 15.98 -16.00 52.68
C THR A 1125 15.15 -14.95 51.91
N SER A 1126 15.67 -14.25 50.90
CA SER A 1126 14.97 -13.05 50.39
C SER A 1126 13.87 -13.26 49.32
N ALA A 1127 13.94 -14.31 48.49
CA ALA A 1127 13.06 -14.39 47.32
C ALA A 1127 11.60 -14.81 47.65
N LEU A 1128 11.42 -15.74 48.58
CA LEU A 1128 10.08 -16.21 48.98
C LEU A 1128 9.43 -15.26 50.01
N ASP A 1129 10.21 -14.63 50.87
CA ASP A 1129 9.73 -13.61 51.82
C ASP A 1129 9.15 -12.38 51.10
N ASP A 1130 9.69 -12.00 49.93
CA ASP A 1130 9.12 -10.93 49.08
C ASP A 1130 7.73 -11.28 48.53
N LEU A 1131 7.41 -12.56 48.35
CA LEU A 1131 6.12 -13.05 47.86
C LEU A 1131 5.13 -13.32 49.00
N ALA A 1132 5.63 -13.73 50.18
CA ALA A 1132 4.86 -13.86 51.42
C ALA A 1132 4.50 -12.50 52.03
N ALA A 1133 5.38 -11.49 51.93
CA ALA A 1133 5.11 -10.11 52.33
C ALA A 1133 3.95 -9.48 51.52
N LEU A 1134 3.71 -9.96 50.29
CA LEU A 1134 2.54 -9.59 49.47
C LEU A 1134 1.23 -10.29 49.90
N ALA A 1135 1.29 -11.34 50.74
CA ALA A 1135 0.13 -11.99 51.34
C ALA A 1135 -0.27 -11.36 52.69
N GLY A 1136 0.66 -10.66 53.35
CA GLY A 1136 0.44 -10.07 54.69
C GLY A 1136 -0.12 -8.64 54.74
N VAL A 1137 -0.42 -8.00 53.59
CA VAL A 1137 -0.87 -6.58 53.58
C VAL A 1137 -2.38 -6.42 53.79
N ASP A 1138 -3.14 -7.51 53.96
CA ASP A 1138 -4.60 -7.47 54.18
C ASP A 1138 -5.04 -7.66 55.64
N ALA A 1139 -4.13 -7.56 56.62
CA ALA A 1139 -4.51 -7.54 58.04
C ALA A 1139 -3.74 -6.47 58.83
N ASP A 1140 -4.50 -5.62 59.54
CA ASP A 1140 -4.08 -4.60 60.52
C ASP A 1140 -3.64 -3.23 59.99
N VAL A 1141 -4.62 -2.43 59.52
CA VAL A 1141 -4.70 -1.00 59.89
C VAL A 1141 -6.17 -0.63 60.16
N GLU A 1142 -6.69 -1.03 61.32
CA GLU A 1142 -7.77 -0.26 61.96
C GLU A 1142 -7.19 1.04 62.54
N ALA A 1143 -8.02 2.07 62.48
CA ALA A 1143 -7.71 3.47 62.72
C ALA A 1143 -7.27 3.78 64.17
N GLU A 1144 -6.27 4.65 64.32
CA GLU A 1144 -6.29 5.72 65.32
C GLU A 1144 -5.35 6.88 64.90
N ASP A 1145 -5.88 8.10 65.06
CA ASP A 1145 -5.25 9.43 65.01
C ASP A 1145 -4.91 10.12 63.67
N ALA A 1146 -5.88 10.86 63.13
CA ALA A 1146 -5.73 12.30 62.85
C ALA A 1146 -7.06 12.96 62.46
N GLU A 1147 -7.64 13.69 63.41
CA GLU A 1147 -8.71 14.66 63.20
C GLU A 1147 -8.26 15.89 62.39
N THR A 1148 -9.20 16.41 61.59
CA THR A 1148 -9.36 17.80 61.09
C THR A 1148 -8.46 18.36 59.98
N ALA A 1149 -8.98 18.42 58.74
CA ALA A 1149 -9.36 19.67 58.06
C ALA A 1149 -10.08 19.37 56.71
N GLU A 1150 -11.10 20.16 56.42
CA GLU A 1150 -12.17 19.96 55.42
C GLU A 1150 -11.73 19.92 53.94
N ALA A 1151 -12.52 19.19 53.15
CA ALA A 1151 -12.52 19.14 51.69
C ALA A 1151 -13.03 20.44 51.03
N PRO A 1152 -12.80 20.61 49.71
CA PRO A 1152 -13.97 20.53 48.83
C PRO A 1152 -13.76 19.73 47.52
N GLU A 1153 -14.80 18.95 47.22
CA GLU A 1153 -15.45 18.63 45.94
C GLU A 1153 -14.66 18.25 44.67
N ALA A 1154 -14.80 16.95 44.35
CA ALA A 1154 -15.29 16.38 43.09
C ALA A 1154 -14.77 16.93 41.75
N VAL A 1155 -13.87 16.17 41.12
CA VAL A 1155 -13.75 16.12 39.66
C VAL A 1155 -13.75 14.66 39.22
N ALA A 1156 -14.86 14.28 38.56
CA ALA A 1156 -15.03 13.00 37.90
C ALA A 1156 -13.98 12.82 36.79
N ALA A 1157 -13.10 11.84 36.97
CA ALA A 1157 -12.23 11.37 35.89
C ALA A 1157 -13.06 10.44 34.99
N THR A 1158 -13.44 10.96 33.83
CA THR A 1158 -13.99 10.21 32.71
C THR A 1158 -13.00 9.14 32.28
N THR A 1159 -13.41 7.89 32.40
CA THR A 1159 -12.80 6.74 31.75
C THR A 1159 -12.92 6.90 30.24
N THR A 1160 -11.80 7.03 29.55
CA THR A 1160 -11.72 6.69 28.13
C THR A 1160 -11.09 5.31 28.03
N ASP A 1161 -11.95 4.29 28.05
CA ASP A 1161 -11.66 2.99 27.47
C ASP A 1161 -11.27 3.17 25.99
N LYS A 1162 -10.09 2.68 25.63
CA LYS A 1162 -9.74 2.22 24.26
C LYS A 1162 -8.37 1.53 24.31
N GLU A 1163 -8.41 0.23 24.56
CA GLU A 1163 -7.66 -0.73 23.74
C GLU A 1163 -8.57 -1.24 22.62
#